data_AF-A0A246RMY2-F1
#
_entry.id   AF-A0A246RMY2-F1
#
_cell.length_a   1.000
_cell.length_b   1.000
_cell.length_c   1.000
_cell.angle_alpha   90.00
_cell.angle_beta   90.00
_cell.angle_gamma   90.00
#
_symmetry.space_group_name_H-M   'P 1'
#
loop_
_entity.id
_entity.type
_entity.pdbx_description
1 polymer ?
#
loop_
_entity_poly.entity_id
_entity_poly.type
_entity_poly.pdbx_seq_one_letter_code
_entity_poly.pdbx_strand_id
1 'polypeptide(L)'
;MARSVHRWLAAIAGVGIVVPLAATAPALAQPAQDTPSVLVFTKTDGERHPSIDKGVNAIRTLGNGNGFTVDVTQNSTAFSDDNLASYGAVVFLNTTGDVLNSGQEAAFERYIRNGGGYLGVHAAVEAEPSWTFYRDIVGTTAAGTASSGPGLIDVADRAHPASKPLARQLTLNDQWYNFTTNVRGTAHVLATVDEKTFTGGTMGYDHPISWCKDFQGGRSFYTGLGDSADTYANGAFRKHLLGAIQWSAGMVQGDCGATVKANYEKVILNDEPGEPMTLSVLPDGRVLHNTRAGEIRLYDPETGASPVITTIPVYQHDEDGLQSVTIGPDFATDKWVYAYYAPKLDTPTTDAPTTSTDPTAWDVYKGHNQLSRFKFVEEPTPHLDLASEQKIMKVDTDRGICCHVAGEVKFDGKGLLYLVTGDDTNAGGSDGFTPINESPTQGPGYDAQRSAGNTNDLRGKVLRIKVKADGSYSIPAGNLFPEAEDRDDQTRPEIFLMGLRNPFRFDVDSRGFVYIGDYSPDSQTPNPARGPEGTGRWISTNKAGNFGWPYCYSPTLPYIDYDFVTKQSKGAFNCAAPVNDSPRNTGRRVLPPVQDPQLNYTFRATTTCAEAYLSTPPGTCEFQWPVLGTGGVGPMGGPVYKYDAALDSATKFPEYYQDAVVFGEFTRDKIFMMRTNGSGKLVGVEQFLPGFVFDNPMDMEFGPDGNLYLLEYGDGFFRANPDAALSVIRYAKGTRAPVAELKASPTSGQAPLTVQFSAEGSYDADPGETITYAWDFDGNGTTDSTDRDASHTYTTNGVFTAKLTVTDTSGKTAVLTREITVGNTAPTVKVTSPLSGTFFNWGDTVPWTVTVTDPEDGPIDCSRVTVSFVLGHDTHGHGMSDANGCSGSFETPADGADHAGGYLYGAISATYTDKGANGQPALSALDQIVLQTFRQQAEFAQVQQGVTLANTTDAGGGQHVSGIDNGDHIALDPINLGGIDKITFRYAGGSTATAGTPRGIVELRLDSPTGELVTSATLNATTGTSAWASQTFPVSQAAGTHALYLVFKPVSGGPTTSLFNLNWVEFGGPTS
;
A
#
# COMPACT_ATOMS: atom_id res chain seq x y z
N MET A 1 -54.21 -0.82 -41.57
CA MET A 1 -54.73 -0.60 -42.93
C MET A 1 -53.58 -0.16 -43.82
N ALA A 2 -53.44 -0.79 -45.00
CA ALA A 2 -52.73 -0.37 -46.22
C ALA A 2 -51.30 0.25 -46.07
N ARG A 3 -50.23 -0.52 -46.33
CA ARG A 3 -49.64 -0.90 -47.65
C ARG A 3 -48.63 0.13 -48.18
N SER A 4 -47.34 -0.19 -48.15
CA SER A 4 -46.62 -0.56 -49.38
C SER A 4 -45.32 -1.33 -49.07
N VAL A 5 -45.18 -2.45 -49.76
CA VAL A 5 -44.06 -3.41 -49.80
C VAL A 5 -43.36 -3.18 -51.15
N HIS A 6 -42.05 -3.47 -51.26
CA HIS A 6 -41.29 -4.09 -52.39
C HIS A 6 -39.78 -3.79 -52.19
N ARG A 7 -38.98 -4.76 -51.72
CA ARG A 7 -38.19 -5.76 -52.48
C ARG A 7 -37.09 -5.15 -53.38
N TRP A 8 -35.83 -5.39 -53.01
CA TRP A 8 -34.75 -5.60 -53.98
C TRP A 8 -33.98 -6.88 -53.66
N LEU A 9 -33.85 -7.69 -54.70
CA LEU A 9 -33.20 -8.99 -54.79
C LEU A 9 -31.69 -8.84 -54.98
N ALA A 10 -31.00 -9.92 -54.63
CA ALA A 10 -29.59 -10.20 -54.89
C ALA A 10 -29.19 -10.03 -56.37
N ALA A 11 -27.97 -9.53 -56.59
CA ALA A 11 -27.21 -9.72 -57.81
C ALA A 11 -25.75 -10.03 -57.44
N ILE A 12 -25.34 -11.25 -57.79
CA ILE A 12 -23.97 -11.75 -57.78
C ILE A 12 -23.19 -11.05 -58.90
N ALA A 13 -22.05 -10.44 -58.57
CA ALA A 13 -21.01 -10.10 -59.53
C ALA A 13 -19.67 -10.60 -58.97
N GLY A 14 -19.15 -11.66 -59.59
CA GLY A 14 -17.86 -12.23 -59.26
C GLY A 14 -16.73 -11.25 -59.56
N VAL A 15 -15.85 -11.06 -58.58
CA VAL A 15 -14.52 -10.50 -58.81
C VAL A 15 -13.56 -11.66 -58.79
N GLY A 16 -12.93 -11.89 -59.94
CA GLY A 16 -11.95 -12.95 -60.15
C GLY A 16 -10.79 -12.81 -59.18
N ILE A 17 -10.45 -13.94 -58.56
CA ILE A 17 -9.20 -14.10 -57.81
C ILE A 17 -8.06 -14.01 -58.84
N VAL A 18 -7.42 -12.85 -58.91
CA VAL A 18 -6.06 -12.75 -59.44
C VAL A 18 -5.15 -13.14 -58.29
N VAL A 19 -4.73 -14.40 -58.26
CA VAL A 19 -3.60 -14.84 -57.45
C VAL A 19 -2.37 -14.14 -58.01
N PRO A 20 -1.66 -13.27 -57.26
CA PRO A 20 -0.32 -12.92 -57.67
C PRO A 20 0.51 -14.19 -57.48
N LEU A 21 1.05 -14.74 -58.57
CA LEU A 21 2.19 -15.64 -58.49
C LEU A 21 3.32 -14.83 -57.85
N ALA A 22 3.43 -14.93 -56.53
CA ALA A 22 4.66 -14.60 -55.84
C ALA A 22 5.71 -15.55 -56.37
N ALA A 23 6.64 -15.03 -57.16
CA ALA A 23 7.87 -15.73 -57.48
C ALA A 23 8.51 -16.13 -56.14
N THR A 24 8.49 -17.43 -55.84
CA THR A 24 9.21 -18.00 -54.71
C THR A 24 10.68 -17.71 -54.92
N ALA A 25 11.20 -16.67 -54.26
CA ALA A 25 12.62 -16.57 -54.00
C ALA A 25 13.03 -17.89 -53.33
N PRO A 26 14.13 -18.53 -53.73
CA PRO A 26 14.59 -19.73 -53.06
C PRO A 26 14.78 -19.37 -51.58
N ALA A 27 14.13 -20.13 -50.71
CA ALA A 27 14.38 -20.04 -49.28
C ALA A 27 15.90 -20.17 -49.08
N LEU A 28 16.54 -19.10 -48.62
CA LEU A 28 17.86 -19.21 -48.03
C LEU A 28 17.70 -20.25 -46.91
N ALA A 29 18.37 -21.38 -47.05
CA ALA A 29 18.44 -22.38 -46.00
C ALA A 29 18.85 -21.66 -44.72
N GLN A 30 18.02 -21.76 -43.67
CA GLN A 30 18.46 -21.45 -42.31
C GLN A 30 19.78 -22.21 -42.08
N PRO A 31 20.85 -21.56 -41.63
CA PRO A 31 22.03 -22.30 -41.19
C PRO A 31 21.56 -23.30 -40.14
N ALA A 32 22.03 -24.55 -40.23
CA ALA A 32 21.82 -25.53 -39.18
C ALA A 32 22.28 -24.89 -37.87
N GLN A 33 21.36 -24.67 -36.91
CA GLN A 33 21.78 -24.31 -35.57
C GLN A 33 22.59 -25.49 -35.04
N ASP A 34 23.90 -25.29 -34.84
CA ASP A 34 24.73 -26.25 -34.15
C ASP A 34 24.05 -26.57 -32.81
N THR A 35 23.92 -27.87 -32.52
CA THR A 35 23.34 -28.33 -31.25
C THR A 35 24.15 -27.70 -30.12
N PRO A 36 23.55 -26.86 -29.24
CA PRO A 36 24.30 -26.15 -28.23
C PRO A 36 25.00 -27.12 -27.29
N SER A 37 26.26 -26.82 -26.94
CA SER A 37 27.05 -27.60 -26.00
C SER A 37 27.01 -26.99 -24.61
N VAL A 38 27.03 -27.83 -23.58
CA VAL A 38 27.09 -27.42 -22.17
C VAL A 38 28.37 -27.96 -21.54
N LEU A 39 29.16 -27.07 -20.93
CA LEU A 39 30.38 -27.44 -20.21
C LEU A 39 30.06 -27.64 -18.72
N VAL A 40 30.16 -28.86 -18.22
CA VAL A 40 30.00 -29.19 -16.79
C VAL A 40 31.37 -29.20 -16.12
N PHE A 41 31.60 -28.18 -15.30
CA PHE A 41 32.82 -28.00 -14.51
C PHE A 41 32.62 -28.54 -13.09
N THR A 42 33.55 -29.39 -12.64
CA THR A 42 33.44 -30.14 -11.37
C THR A 42 34.70 -30.07 -10.51
N LYS A 43 35.58 -29.09 -10.75
CA LYS A 43 36.79 -28.90 -9.95
C LYS A 43 36.42 -28.34 -8.58
N THR A 44 37.16 -28.76 -7.56
CA THR A 44 37.02 -28.32 -6.17
C THR A 44 38.43 -28.06 -5.61
N ASP A 45 38.64 -26.92 -4.96
CA ASP A 45 39.79 -26.61 -4.08
C ASP A 45 39.33 -26.58 -2.60
N GLY A 46 38.29 -27.37 -2.31
CA GLY A 46 37.65 -27.54 -1.02
C GLY A 46 37.01 -28.93 -0.91
N GLU A 47 35.89 -29.04 -0.19
CA GLU A 47 35.15 -30.30 -0.09
C GLU A 47 34.67 -30.78 -1.47
N ARG A 48 34.84 -32.09 -1.71
CA ARG A 48 34.37 -32.74 -2.93
C ARG A 48 33.14 -33.58 -2.62
N HIS A 49 31.97 -33.08 -3.02
CA HIS A 49 30.70 -33.75 -2.76
C HIS A 49 30.59 -35.10 -3.50
N PRO A 50 30.21 -36.19 -2.82
CA PRO A 50 30.01 -37.50 -3.44
C PRO A 50 28.93 -37.52 -4.55
N SER A 51 28.04 -36.53 -4.55
CA SER A 51 26.95 -36.41 -5.53
C SER A 51 27.37 -35.89 -6.90
N ILE A 52 28.60 -35.37 -7.07
CA ILE A 52 29.09 -34.88 -8.36
C ILE A 52 28.90 -35.92 -9.47
N ASP A 53 29.26 -37.17 -9.23
CA ASP A 53 29.11 -38.24 -10.23
C ASP A 53 27.64 -38.50 -10.58
N LYS A 54 26.73 -38.33 -9.62
CA LYS A 54 25.28 -38.46 -9.86
C LYS A 54 24.75 -37.28 -10.67
N GLY A 55 25.19 -36.07 -10.36
CA GLY A 55 24.86 -34.86 -11.12
C GLY A 55 25.35 -34.92 -12.57
N VAL A 56 26.61 -35.31 -12.79
CA VAL A 56 27.16 -35.50 -14.14
C VAL A 56 26.34 -36.50 -14.95
N ASN A 57 26.00 -37.65 -14.36
CA ASN A 57 25.19 -38.66 -15.04
C ASN A 57 23.76 -38.18 -15.32
N ALA A 58 23.16 -37.42 -14.40
CA ALA A 58 21.85 -36.81 -14.61
C ALA A 58 21.89 -35.81 -15.78
N ILE A 59 22.87 -34.90 -15.81
CA ILE A 59 23.00 -33.89 -16.86
C ILE A 59 23.25 -34.54 -18.23
N ARG A 60 24.13 -35.56 -18.33
CA ARG A 60 24.32 -36.32 -19.56
C ARG A 60 23.03 -37.00 -20.04
N THR A 61 22.27 -37.56 -19.10
CA THR A 61 20.96 -38.18 -19.42
C THR A 61 19.96 -37.13 -19.91
N LEU A 62 19.98 -35.92 -19.35
CA LEU A 62 19.14 -34.82 -19.81
C LEU A 62 19.56 -34.33 -21.20
N GLY A 63 20.86 -34.22 -21.50
CA GLY A 63 21.33 -33.88 -22.86
C GLY A 63 20.84 -34.88 -23.91
N ASN A 64 20.88 -36.17 -23.58
CA ASN A 64 20.37 -37.24 -24.43
C ASN A 64 18.85 -37.11 -24.65
N GLY A 65 18.46 -36.51 -25.77
CA GLY A 65 17.07 -36.38 -26.19
C GLY A 65 16.42 -35.01 -25.93
N ASN A 66 17.15 -34.03 -25.37
CA ASN A 66 16.64 -32.66 -25.16
C ASN A 66 17.44 -31.58 -25.89
N GLY A 67 18.23 -31.96 -26.91
CA GLY A 67 18.78 -31.02 -27.89
C GLY A 67 20.04 -30.27 -27.46
N PHE A 68 20.85 -30.81 -26.55
CA PHE A 68 22.17 -30.27 -26.19
C PHE A 68 23.19 -31.37 -25.90
N THR A 69 24.47 -31.11 -26.14
CA THR A 69 25.58 -32.00 -25.80
C THR A 69 26.21 -31.61 -24.46
N VAL A 70 26.94 -32.53 -23.84
CA VAL A 70 27.50 -32.33 -22.50
C VAL A 70 28.97 -32.75 -22.47
N ASP A 71 29.86 -31.78 -22.27
CA ASP A 71 31.27 -32.00 -21.96
C ASP A 71 31.50 -31.83 -20.47
N VAL A 72 32.37 -32.66 -19.88
CA VAL A 72 32.61 -32.65 -18.43
C VAL A 72 34.11 -32.52 -18.20
N THR A 73 34.51 -31.57 -17.36
CA THR A 73 35.93 -31.33 -17.06
C THR A 73 36.17 -30.94 -15.60
N GLN A 74 37.38 -31.23 -15.14
CA GLN A 74 37.97 -30.70 -13.90
C GLN A 74 39.17 -29.80 -14.21
N ASN A 75 39.52 -29.65 -15.49
CA ASN A 75 40.69 -28.90 -15.91
C ASN A 75 40.32 -27.44 -16.15
N SER A 76 40.80 -26.54 -15.28
CA SER A 76 40.57 -25.09 -15.40
C SER A 76 41.12 -24.49 -16.70
N THR A 77 42.03 -25.15 -17.41
CA THR A 77 42.50 -24.64 -18.73
C THR A 77 41.40 -24.67 -19.80
N ALA A 78 40.24 -25.27 -19.52
CA ALA A 78 39.05 -25.15 -20.36
C ALA A 78 38.45 -23.71 -20.35
N PHE A 79 38.79 -22.88 -19.36
CA PHE A 79 38.37 -21.49 -19.26
C PHE A 79 39.30 -20.59 -20.08
N SER A 80 39.14 -20.65 -21.40
CA SER A 80 39.79 -19.78 -22.38
C SER A 80 38.74 -19.22 -23.33
N ASP A 81 38.96 -18.02 -23.89
CA ASP A 81 38.01 -17.38 -24.80
C ASP A 81 37.56 -18.31 -25.94
N ASP A 82 38.52 -18.97 -26.63
CA ASP A 82 38.25 -19.86 -27.76
C ASP A 82 37.38 -21.07 -27.37
N ASN A 83 37.70 -21.70 -26.24
CA ASN A 83 36.96 -22.89 -25.79
C ASN A 83 35.56 -22.51 -25.30
N LEU A 84 35.43 -21.47 -24.46
CA LEU A 84 34.15 -21.05 -23.89
C LEU A 84 33.15 -20.59 -24.96
N ALA A 85 33.62 -20.01 -26.07
CA ALA A 85 32.77 -19.62 -27.19
C ALA A 85 31.98 -20.78 -27.84
N SER A 86 32.38 -22.04 -27.60
CA SER A 86 31.70 -23.23 -28.12
C SER A 86 30.51 -23.69 -27.26
N TYR A 87 30.29 -23.08 -26.09
CA TYR A 87 29.28 -23.53 -25.12
C TYR A 87 28.18 -22.50 -24.91
N GLY A 88 26.92 -22.93 -24.97
CA GLY A 88 25.77 -22.10 -24.63
C GLY A 88 25.68 -21.82 -23.13
N ALA A 89 26.14 -22.76 -22.30
CA ALA A 89 26.21 -22.60 -20.86
C ALA A 89 27.40 -23.33 -20.23
N VAL A 90 27.89 -22.79 -19.11
CA VAL A 90 28.83 -23.43 -18.19
C VAL A 90 28.13 -23.75 -16.88
N VAL A 91 28.13 -25.02 -16.50
CA VAL A 91 27.56 -25.52 -15.25
C VAL A 91 28.66 -25.71 -14.23
N PHE A 92 28.61 -24.97 -13.13
CA PHE A 92 29.41 -25.20 -11.94
C PHE A 92 28.64 -26.18 -11.06
N LEU A 93 29.04 -27.45 -11.11
CA LEU A 93 28.34 -28.55 -10.42
C LEU A 93 29.10 -28.91 -9.14
N ASN A 94 28.61 -28.42 -8.00
CA ASN A 94 29.21 -28.65 -6.68
C ASN A 94 30.72 -28.28 -6.62
N THR A 95 31.07 -27.14 -7.21
CA THR A 95 32.44 -26.58 -7.19
C THR A 95 32.66 -25.76 -5.91
N THR A 96 33.81 -25.90 -5.26
CA THR A 96 34.15 -25.22 -4.01
C THR A 96 35.57 -24.66 -4.05
N GLY A 97 35.83 -23.55 -3.35
CA GLY A 97 37.17 -22.95 -3.26
C GLY A 97 37.61 -22.13 -4.48
N ASP A 98 38.89 -21.76 -4.53
CA ASP A 98 39.52 -20.99 -5.61
C ASP A 98 39.97 -21.96 -6.73
N VAL A 99 39.22 -22.00 -7.83
CA VAL A 99 39.34 -23.03 -8.87
C VAL A 99 39.85 -22.49 -10.20
N LEU A 100 39.85 -21.17 -10.40
CA LEU A 100 40.30 -20.44 -11.60
C LEU A 100 41.38 -19.43 -11.24
N ASN A 101 42.36 -19.25 -12.11
CA ASN A 101 43.30 -18.12 -11.99
C ASN A 101 42.76 -16.87 -12.71
N SER A 102 43.42 -15.72 -12.49
CA SER A 102 43.01 -14.43 -13.07
C SER A 102 42.83 -14.40 -14.60
N GLY A 103 43.60 -15.19 -15.34
CA GLY A 103 43.43 -15.30 -16.80
C GLY A 103 42.13 -16.04 -17.18
N GLN A 104 41.79 -17.07 -16.42
CA GLN A 104 40.58 -17.89 -16.59
C GLN A 104 39.32 -17.15 -16.11
N GLU A 105 39.43 -16.44 -14.98
CA GLU A 105 38.41 -15.51 -14.49
C GLU A 105 38.05 -14.49 -15.58
N ALA A 106 39.06 -13.80 -16.13
CA ALA A 106 38.84 -12.79 -17.16
C ALA A 106 38.20 -13.37 -18.45
N ALA A 107 38.54 -14.61 -18.83
CA ALA A 107 37.90 -15.28 -19.96
C ALA A 107 36.43 -15.60 -19.67
N PHE A 108 36.11 -16.03 -18.44
CA PHE A 108 34.73 -16.27 -18.04
C PHE A 108 33.90 -14.98 -17.98
N GLU A 109 34.46 -13.86 -17.50
CA GLU A 109 33.73 -12.58 -17.54
C GLU A 109 33.38 -12.17 -18.96
N ARG A 110 34.33 -12.30 -19.90
CA ARG A 110 34.09 -12.00 -21.33
C ARG A 110 33.05 -12.95 -21.91
N TYR A 111 33.11 -14.23 -21.57
CA TYR A 111 32.10 -15.21 -21.98
C TYR A 111 30.68 -14.79 -21.57
N ILE A 112 30.49 -14.40 -20.30
CA ILE A 112 29.19 -13.92 -19.80
C ILE A 112 28.77 -12.62 -20.51
N ARG A 113 29.68 -11.64 -20.63
CA ARG A 113 29.40 -10.37 -21.33
C ARG A 113 29.04 -10.54 -22.81
N ASN A 114 29.48 -11.63 -23.43
CA ASN A 114 29.14 -12.00 -24.80
C ASN A 114 27.85 -12.85 -24.90
N GLY A 115 27.04 -12.91 -23.85
CA GLY A 115 25.75 -13.61 -23.84
C GLY A 115 25.82 -15.07 -23.39
N GLY A 116 26.94 -15.52 -22.84
CA GLY A 116 27.13 -16.85 -22.27
C GLY A 116 26.24 -17.12 -21.04
N GLY A 117 25.95 -18.40 -20.80
CA GLY A 117 25.13 -18.85 -19.68
C GLY A 117 25.95 -19.42 -18.52
N TYR A 118 25.55 -19.11 -17.29
CA TYR A 118 26.02 -19.74 -16.06
C TYR A 118 24.89 -20.53 -15.40
N LEU A 119 25.23 -21.69 -14.85
CA LEU A 119 24.39 -22.45 -13.94
C LEU A 119 25.22 -22.93 -12.74
N GLY A 120 24.96 -22.38 -11.56
CA GLY A 120 25.50 -22.87 -10.29
C GLY A 120 24.56 -23.90 -9.65
N VAL A 121 25.13 -25.03 -9.21
CA VAL A 121 24.39 -26.08 -8.51
C VAL A 121 25.00 -26.33 -7.14
N HIS A 122 24.16 -26.20 -6.11
CA HIS A 122 24.43 -26.45 -4.70
C HIS A 122 25.74 -25.81 -4.22
N ALA A 123 26.82 -26.57 -4.04
CA ALA A 123 28.06 -26.04 -3.46
C ALA A 123 28.76 -24.96 -4.31
N ALA A 124 28.29 -24.75 -5.55
CA ALA A 124 28.79 -23.69 -6.43
C ALA A 124 28.78 -22.28 -5.81
N VAL A 125 27.96 -22.01 -4.79
CA VAL A 125 27.97 -20.74 -4.04
C VAL A 125 29.26 -20.52 -3.21
N GLU A 126 30.04 -21.58 -2.98
CA GLU A 126 31.32 -21.54 -2.26
C GLU A 126 32.54 -21.37 -3.17
N ALA A 127 32.35 -21.39 -4.49
CA ALA A 127 33.45 -21.20 -5.43
C ALA A 127 33.88 -19.72 -5.49
N GLU A 128 35.16 -19.51 -5.75
CA GLU A 128 35.76 -18.20 -6.04
C GLU A 128 35.46 -17.11 -4.98
N PRO A 129 35.70 -17.36 -3.67
CA PRO A 129 35.25 -16.49 -2.59
C PRO A 129 35.88 -15.08 -2.64
N SER A 130 37.08 -14.93 -3.20
CA SER A 130 37.75 -13.63 -3.37
C SER A 130 37.30 -12.85 -4.60
N TRP A 131 36.70 -13.50 -5.60
CA TRP A 131 36.39 -12.88 -6.88
C TRP A 131 35.00 -12.24 -6.89
N THR A 132 34.97 -10.90 -6.90
CA THR A 132 33.72 -10.14 -6.82
C THR A 132 32.72 -10.47 -7.93
N PHE A 133 33.19 -10.63 -9.18
CA PHE A 133 32.30 -10.96 -10.30
C PHE A 133 31.54 -12.27 -10.09
N TYR A 134 32.18 -13.29 -9.51
CA TYR A 134 31.52 -14.57 -9.23
C TYR A 134 30.51 -14.46 -8.09
N ARG A 135 30.84 -13.74 -7.02
CA ARG A 135 29.85 -13.45 -5.96
C ARG A 135 28.63 -12.72 -6.52
N ASP A 136 28.84 -11.79 -7.46
CA ASP A 136 27.77 -11.01 -8.08
C ASP A 136 26.92 -11.82 -9.09
N ILE A 137 27.55 -12.73 -9.86
CA ILE A 137 26.81 -13.58 -10.81
C ILE A 137 25.91 -14.58 -10.07
N VAL A 138 26.38 -15.13 -8.94
CA VAL A 138 25.54 -15.94 -8.05
C VAL A 138 24.51 -15.04 -7.34
N GLY A 139 24.91 -13.85 -6.90
CA GLY A 139 24.07 -12.85 -6.23
C GLY A 139 24.17 -12.84 -4.71
N THR A 140 24.87 -13.82 -4.12
CA THR A 140 25.12 -13.91 -2.68
C THR A 140 26.31 -14.84 -2.41
N THR A 141 26.68 -15.03 -1.15
CA THR A 141 27.67 -16.02 -0.71
C THR A 141 27.11 -16.95 0.36
N ALA A 142 27.73 -18.10 0.55
CA ALA A 142 27.38 -19.01 1.64
C ALA A 142 27.75 -18.38 3.00
N ALA A 143 26.79 -18.39 3.93
CA ALA A 143 27.02 -18.10 5.35
C ALA A 143 27.26 -19.39 6.16
N GLY A 144 26.86 -20.54 5.62
CA GLY A 144 27.01 -21.86 6.22
C GLY A 144 25.97 -22.84 5.66
N THR A 145 25.86 -24.01 6.29
CA THR A 145 24.87 -25.03 5.92
C THR A 145 24.04 -25.45 7.12
N ALA A 146 22.76 -25.70 6.89
CA ALA A 146 21.89 -26.43 7.79
C ALA A 146 22.13 -27.95 7.71
N SER A 147 21.51 -28.71 8.60
CA SER A 147 21.60 -30.18 8.56
C SER A 147 20.90 -30.75 7.32
N SER A 148 21.44 -31.82 6.74
CA SER A 148 20.75 -32.57 5.69
C SER A 148 19.44 -33.15 6.21
N GLY A 149 18.37 -33.01 5.44
CA GLY A 149 17.05 -33.49 5.83
C GLY A 149 15.95 -33.09 4.85
N PRO A 150 14.70 -33.54 5.08
CA PRO A 150 13.57 -33.11 4.27
C PRO A 150 13.33 -31.61 4.46
N GLY A 151 13.12 -30.89 3.35
CA GLY A 151 12.73 -29.49 3.33
C GLY A 151 11.58 -29.28 2.35
N LEU A 152 10.55 -28.56 2.78
CA LEU A 152 9.43 -28.15 1.93
C LEU A 152 9.84 -26.93 1.12
N ILE A 153 9.69 -27.01 -0.20
CA ILE A 153 10.02 -25.93 -1.13
C ILE A 153 8.71 -25.39 -1.70
N ASP A 154 8.47 -24.09 -1.53
CA ASP A 154 7.41 -23.37 -2.23
C ASP A 154 7.95 -22.79 -3.54
N VAL A 155 7.34 -23.19 -4.65
CA VAL A 155 7.69 -22.77 -6.01
C VAL A 155 6.73 -21.67 -6.44
N ALA A 156 7.08 -20.44 -6.05
CA ALA A 156 6.28 -19.27 -6.31
C ALA A 156 6.09 -19.00 -7.81
N ASP A 157 7.18 -19.10 -8.57
CA ASP A 157 7.15 -18.90 -10.02
C ASP A 157 6.51 -20.10 -10.74
N ARG A 158 5.57 -19.78 -11.64
CA ARG A 158 4.86 -20.77 -12.46
C ARG A 158 5.15 -20.59 -13.96
N ALA A 159 6.00 -19.65 -14.33
CA ALA A 159 6.23 -19.23 -15.71
C ALA A 159 7.58 -19.69 -16.26
N HIS A 160 8.66 -19.56 -15.49
CA HIS A 160 10.02 -19.86 -15.95
C HIS A 160 10.18 -21.36 -16.30
N PRO A 161 10.93 -21.72 -17.36
CA PRO A 161 11.07 -23.12 -17.81
C PRO A 161 11.55 -24.10 -16.73
N ALA A 162 12.38 -23.63 -15.80
CA ALA A 162 12.89 -24.43 -14.67
C ALA A 162 11.83 -24.73 -13.59
N SER A 163 10.79 -23.92 -13.44
CA SER A 163 9.84 -23.97 -12.31
C SER A 163 8.42 -24.33 -12.75
N LYS A 164 8.02 -23.93 -13.96
CA LYS A 164 6.74 -24.28 -14.61
C LYS A 164 6.35 -25.76 -14.51
N PRO A 165 7.25 -26.75 -14.72
CA PRO A 165 6.88 -28.16 -14.65
C PRO A 165 6.76 -28.73 -13.22
N LEU A 166 7.10 -27.94 -12.19
CA LEU A 166 7.10 -28.40 -10.80
C LEU A 166 5.72 -28.25 -10.17
N ALA A 167 5.43 -29.01 -9.11
CA ALA A 167 4.28 -28.73 -8.26
C ALA A 167 4.49 -27.41 -7.50
N ARG A 168 3.40 -26.79 -7.01
CA ARG A 168 3.51 -25.56 -6.19
C ARG A 168 4.37 -25.79 -4.95
N GLN A 169 4.18 -26.94 -4.30
CA GLN A 169 4.99 -27.37 -3.19
C GLN A 169 5.62 -28.73 -3.51
N LEU A 170 6.88 -28.91 -3.15
CA LEU A 170 7.52 -30.22 -3.17
C LEU A 170 8.49 -30.36 -2.00
N THR A 171 8.66 -31.58 -1.49
CA THR A 171 9.62 -31.89 -0.44
C THR A 171 10.81 -32.63 -1.04
N LEU A 172 12.02 -32.16 -0.78
CA LEU A 172 13.27 -32.84 -1.15
C LEU A 172 14.09 -33.12 0.10
N ASN A 173 14.92 -34.16 0.04
CA ASN A 173 15.93 -34.43 1.06
C ASN A 173 17.28 -33.94 0.53
N ASP A 174 17.79 -32.86 1.11
CA ASP A 174 18.99 -32.18 0.64
C ASP A 174 19.73 -31.55 1.83
N GLN A 175 20.93 -31.02 1.59
CA GLN A 175 21.59 -30.11 2.53
C GLN A 175 21.24 -28.67 2.13
N TRP A 176 20.90 -27.84 3.11
CA TRP A 176 20.38 -26.49 2.85
C TRP A 176 21.45 -25.44 3.12
N TYR A 177 21.81 -24.65 2.11
CA TYR A 177 22.71 -23.51 2.28
C TYR A 177 22.00 -22.34 2.93
N ASN A 178 22.65 -21.74 3.93
CA ASN A 178 22.33 -20.41 4.42
C ASN A 178 23.13 -19.38 3.63
N PHE A 179 22.52 -18.24 3.32
CA PHE A 179 23.14 -17.19 2.51
C PHE A 179 23.44 -15.96 3.36
N THR A 180 24.44 -15.18 2.95
CA THR A 180 24.78 -13.92 3.63
C THR A 180 23.75 -12.83 3.39
N THR A 181 23.06 -12.89 2.25
CA THR A 181 22.04 -11.91 1.85
C THR A 181 20.86 -12.60 1.17
N ASN A 182 19.66 -12.04 1.37
CA ASN A 182 18.48 -12.43 0.59
C ASN A 182 18.54 -11.74 -0.79
N VAL A 183 18.38 -12.51 -1.85
CA VAL A 183 18.50 -12.04 -3.24
C VAL A 183 17.20 -11.45 -3.80
N ARG A 184 16.07 -11.56 -3.10
CA ARG A 184 14.79 -11.00 -3.56
C ARG A 184 14.90 -9.48 -3.78
N GLY A 185 14.29 -8.98 -4.85
CA GLY A 185 14.43 -7.59 -5.28
C GLY A 185 15.64 -7.32 -6.21
N THR A 186 16.68 -8.17 -6.17
CA THR A 186 17.88 -8.07 -7.02
C THR A 186 18.07 -9.25 -7.97
N ALA A 187 17.38 -10.37 -7.70
CA ALA A 187 17.26 -11.54 -8.56
C ALA A 187 15.80 -11.98 -8.67
N HIS A 188 15.49 -12.73 -9.73
CA HIS A 188 14.19 -13.37 -9.85
C HIS A 188 14.18 -14.68 -9.04
N VAL A 189 13.44 -14.70 -7.93
CA VAL A 189 13.33 -15.88 -7.07
C VAL A 189 12.23 -16.80 -7.61
N LEU A 190 12.60 -18.04 -7.93
CA LEU A 190 11.68 -19.05 -8.46
C LEU A 190 11.08 -19.88 -7.32
N ALA A 191 11.90 -20.19 -6.31
CA ALA A 191 11.52 -21.06 -5.21
C ALA A 191 12.20 -20.67 -3.89
N THR A 192 11.49 -20.92 -2.79
CA THR A 192 11.90 -20.64 -1.41
C THR A 192 11.74 -21.93 -0.59
N VAL A 193 12.68 -22.24 0.30
CA VAL A 193 12.57 -23.37 1.23
C VAL A 193 11.98 -22.90 2.57
N ASP A 194 11.10 -23.70 3.18
CA ASP A 194 10.48 -23.40 4.46
C ASP A 194 11.37 -23.89 5.61
N GLU A 195 12.02 -22.95 6.31
CA GLU A 195 12.89 -23.24 7.45
C GLU A 195 12.17 -23.93 8.62
N LYS A 196 10.83 -23.91 8.70
CA LYS A 196 10.09 -24.68 9.72
C LYS A 196 10.19 -26.19 9.50
N THR A 197 10.62 -26.62 8.31
CA THR A 197 10.65 -28.03 7.93
C THR A 197 12.02 -28.70 8.12
N PHE A 198 13.06 -27.93 8.43
CA PHE A 198 14.41 -28.44 8.71
C PHE A 198 15.11 -27.64 9.82
N THR A 199 16.24 -28.13 10.33
CA THR A 199 16.97 -27.48 11.43
C THR A 199 18.25 -26.83 10.95
N GLY A 200 18.55 -25.61 11.46
CA GLY A 200 19.79 -24.89 11.16
C GLY A 200 19.68 -23.83 10.06
N GLY A 201 18.47 -23.52 9.58
CA GLY A 201 18.21 -22.34 8.76
C GLY A 201 18.48 -21.03 9.51
N THR A 202 18.90 -20.00 8.79
CA THR A 202 19.21 -18.66 9.36
C THR A 202 18.63 -17.50 8.55
N MET A 203 17.87 -17.77 7.50
CA MET A 203 17.26 -16.78 6.60
C MET A 203 15.82 -16.40 7.04
N GLY A 204 15.20 -17.19 7.92
CA GLY A 204 13.86 -16.96 8.43
C GLY A 204 12.77 -17.37 7.44
N TYR A 205 11.70 -16.57 7.36
CA TYR A 205 10.54 -16.88 6.52
C TYR A 205 10.84 -16.86 5.01
N ASP A 206 11.77 -16.00 4.59
CA ASP A 206 12.14 -15.88 3.18
C ASP A 206 13.56 -16.41 2.96
N HIS A 207 13.64 -17.70 2.64
CA HIS A 207 14.86 -18.41 2.26
C HIS A 207 14.85 -18.83 0.78
N PRO A 208 15.22 -17.94 -0.16
CA PRO A 208 15.35 -18.30 -1.57
C PRO A 208 16.27 -19.51 -1.75
N ILE A 209 15.84 -20.51 -2.54
CA ILE A 209 16.64 -21.71 -2.84
C ILE A 209 16.93 -21.89 -4.33
N SER A 210 16.20 -21.20 -5.21
CA SER A 210 16.49 -21.17 -6.64
C SER A 210 16.10 -19.82 -7.25
N TRP A 211 16.99 -19.22 -8.02
CA TRP A 211 16.78 -17.92 -8.63
C TRP A 211 17.55 -17.78 -9.94
N CYS A 212 17.14 -16.82 -10.76
CA CYS A 212 17.82 -16.46 -11.99
C CYS A 212 17.99 -14.94 -12.14
N LYS A 213 18.96 -14.54 -12.97
CA LYS A 213 19.31 -13.15 -13.22
C LYS A 213 19.72 -12.98 -14.68
N ASP A 214 19.30 -11.87 -15.28
CA ASP A 214 20.02 -11.29 -16.40
C ASP A 214 21.25 -10.56 -15.84
N PHE A 215 22.45 -10.93 -16.27
CA PHE A 215 23.68 -10.46 -15.63
C PHE A 215 24.73 -10.05 -16.66
N GLN A 216 24.99 -8.73 -16.74
CA GLN A 216 25.97 -8.11 -17.64
C GLN A 216 25.89 -8.61 -19.11
N GLY A 217 24.68 -8.81 -19.65
CA GLY A 217 24.47 -9.31 -21.01
C GLY A 217 24.34 -10.83 -21.14
N GLY A 218 24.73 -11.60 -20.10
CA GLY A 218 24.58 -13.04 -20.02
C GLY A 218 23.41 -13.49 -19.14
N ARG A 219 23.29 -14.81 -18.96
CA ARG A 219 22.25 -15.48 -18.16
C ARG A 219 22.87 -16.16 -16.95
N SER A 220 22.35 -15.90 -15.76
CA SER A 220 22.78 -16.57 -14.53
C SER A 220 21.62 -17.33 -13.90
N PHE A 221 21.82 -18.59 -13.60
CA PHE A 221 20.91 -19.41 -12.82
C PHE A 221 21.65 -20.02 -11.64
N TYR A 222 21.02 -20.02 -10.47
CA TYR A 222 21.53 -20.74 -9.31
C TYR A 222 20.42 -21.55 -8.64
N THR A 223 20.76 -22.78 -8.23
CA THR A 223 19.93 -23.58 -7.32
C THR A 223 20.78 -24.09 -6.18
N GLY A 224 20.34 -23.90 -4.95
CA GLY A 224 20.97 -24.46 -3.74
C GLY A 224 20.69 -25.95 -3.56
N LEU A 225 19.97 -26.59 -4.48
CA LEU A 225 19.63 -28.01 -4.48
C LEU A 225 20.69 -28.83 -5.20
N GLY A 226 20.92 -30.07 -4.77
CA GLY A 226 21.82 -31.00 -5.46
C GLY A 226 23.01 -31.51 -4.63
N ASP A 227 22.91 -31.52 -3.29
CA ASP A 227 23.89 -32.18 -2.42
C ASP A 227 23.81 -33.70 -2.53
N SER A 228 22.60 -34.25 -2.63
CA SER A 228 22.36 -35.67 -2.40
C SER A 228 22.13 -36.48 -3.69
N ALA A 229 22.47 -37.77 -3.65
CA ALA A 229 22.13 -38.70 -4.74
C ALA A 229 20.61 -38.84 -4.95
N ASP A 230 19.83 -38.69 -3.88
CA ASP A 230 18.37 -38.77 -3.89
C ASP A 230 17.76 -37.58 -4.64
N THR A 231 18.33 -36.38 -4.49
CA THR A 231 17.93 -35.19 -5.24
C THR A 231 18.05 -35.45 -6.75
N TYR A 232 19.17 -36.01 -7.22
CA TYR A 232 19.34 -36.38 -8.64
C TYR A 232 18.49 -37.58 -9.08
N ALA A 233 17.96 -38.40 -8.17
CA ALA A 233 17.00 -39.45 -8.50
C ALA A 233 15.56 -38.90 -8.65
N ASN A 234 15.27 -37.74 -8.05
CA ASN A 234 13.95 -37.12 -8.06
C ASN A 234 13.58 -36.58 -9.46
N GLY A 235 12.42 -36.98 -9.98
CA GLY A 235 11.94 -36.58 -11.30
C GLY A 235 11.58 -35.09 -11.42
N ALA A 236 11.11 -34.46 -10.34
CA ALA A 236 10.81 -33.02 -10.33
C ALA A 236 12.12 -32.21 -10.39
N PHE A 237 13.12 -32.58 -9.59
CA PHE A 237 14.43 -31.92 -9.65
C PHE A 237 15.11 -32.08 -11.03
N ARG A 238 15.02 -33.25 -11.67
CA ARG A 238 15.54 -33.40 -13.05
C ARG A 238 14.86 -32.48 -14.06
N LYS A 239 13.56 -32.23 -13.93
CA LYS A 239 12.84 -31.26 -14.77
C LYS A 239 13.27 -29.83 -14.47
N HIS A 240 13.48 -29.51 -13.19
CA HIS A 240 14.03 -28.22 -12.77
C HIS A 240 15.40 -27.96 -13.40
N LEU A 241 16.30 -28.91 -13.24
CA LEU A 241 17.66 -28.86 -13.79
C LEU A 241 17.66 -28.79 -15.33
N LEU A 242 16.78 -29.53 -15.99
CA LEU A 242 16.62 -29.45 -17.45
C LEU A 242 16.22 -28.04 -17.90
N GLY A 243 15.18 -27.47 -17.30
CA GLY A 243 14.72 -26.13 -17.65
C GLY A 243 15.76 -25.05 -17.34
N ALA A 244 16.51 -25.20 -16.23
CA ALA A 244 17.62 -24.33 -15.88
C ALA A 244 18.75 -24.38 -16.93
N ILE A 245 19.17 -25.58 -17.34
CA ILE A 245 20.20 -25.76 -18.37
C ILE A 245 19.74 -25.19 -19.71
N GLN A 246 18.53 -25.52 -20.15
CA GLN A 246 18.00 -25.05 -21.43
C GLN A 246 17.90 -23.52 -21.46
N TRP A 247 17.45 -22.90 -20.36
CA TRP A 247 17.38 -21.44 -20.26
C TRP A 247 18.76 -20.81 -20.23
N SER A 248 19.67 -21.27 -19.37
CA SER A 248 21.05 -20.76 -19.32
C SER A 248 21.73 -20.89 -20.68
N ALA A 249 21.51 -21.99 -21.40
CA ALA A 249 22.06 -22.23 -22.73
C ALA A 249 21.39 -21.43 -23.87
N GLY A 250 20.35 -20.63 -23.57
CA GLY A 250 19.64 -19.81 -24.56
C GLY A 250 18.72 -20.60 -25.48
N MET A 251 18.36 -21.84 -25.11
CA MET A 251 17.52 -22.73 -25.91
C MET A 251 16.03 -22.44 -25.76
N VAL A 252 15.63 -21.87 -24.62
CA VAL A 252 14.24 -21.54 -24.28
C VAL A 252 14.17 -20.14 -23.69
N GLN A 253 13.04 -19.47 -23.90
CA GLN A 253 12.76 -18.17 -23.29
C GLN A 253 12.26 -18.36 -21.86
N GLY A 254 12.63 -17.42 -20.99
CA GLY A 254 12.19 -17.38 -19.59
C GLY A 254 12.51 -16.01 -19.02
N ASP A 255 11.57 -15.45 -18.26
CA ASP A 255 11.76 -14.14 -17.65
C ASP A 255 12.44 -14.26 -16.28
N CYS A 256 13.52 -13.53 -16.09
CA CYS A 256 14.28 -13.41 -14.84
C CYS A 256 14.22 -12.01 -14.24
N GLY A 257 13.18 -11.24 -14.58
CA GLY A 257 13.00 -9.87 -14.10
C GLY A 257 11.81 -9.64 -13.18
N ALA A 258 10.87 -10.58 -13.05
CA ALA A 258 9.57 -10.33 -12.45
C ALA A 258 9.59 -9.85 -10.99
N THR A 259 10.57 -10.27 -10.19
CA THR A 259 10.73 -9.87 -8.78
C THR A 259 11.96 -8.97 -8.57
N VAL A 260 12.45 -8.33 -9.64
CA VAL A 260 13.60 -7.41 -9.61
C VAL A 260 13.09 -5.98 -9.65
N LYS A 261 13.37 -5.21 -8.60
CA LYS A 261 12.89 -3.82 -8.45
C LYS A 261 13.27 -2.95 -9.64
N ALA A 262 14.49 -3.09 -10.14
CA ALA A 262 15.03 -2.28 -11.24
C ALA A 262 14.30 -2.48 -12.58
N ASN A 263 13.47 -3.52 -12.73
CA ASN A 263 12.67 -3.74 -13.93
C ASN A 263 11.26 -3.15 -13.84
N TYR A 264 11.01 -2.31 -12.83
CA TYR A 264 9.76 -1.59 -12.66
C TYR A 264 10.02 -0.10 -12.60
N GLU A 265 9.04 0.65 -13.08
CA GLU A 265 8.95 2.10 -12.96
C GLU A 265 7.57 2.48 -12.42
N LYS A 266 7.53 3.55 -11.63
CA LYS A 266 6.31 4.24 -11.22
C LYS A 266 6.29 5.56 -11.95
N VAL A 267 5.36 5.71 -12.87
CA VAL A 267 5.16 6.94 -13.62
C VAL A 267 4.03 7.70 -12.98
N ILE A 268 4.33 8.89 -12.48
CA ILE A 268 3.31 9.79 -11.94
C ILE A 268 2.53 10.37 -13.11
N LEU A 269 1.20 10.19 -13.09
CA LEU A 269 0.27 10.68 -14.11
C LEU A 269 -0.35 12.01 -13.67
N ASN A 270 -0.56 12.18 -12.37
CA ASN A 270 -1.02 13.41 -11.74
C ASN A 270 -0.52 13.45 -10.29
N ASP A 271 0.27 14.46 -9.94
CA ASP A 271 0.81 14.76 -8.61
C ASP A 271 -0.01 15.81 -7.83
N GLU A 272 -1.17 16.19 -8.35
CA GLU A 272 -2.16 17.00 -7.65
C GLU A 272 -3.57 16.39 -7.77
N PRO A 273 -3.80 15.12 -7.36
CA PRO A 273 -5.08 14.43 -7.56
C PRO A 273 -6.23 14.92 -6.65
N GLY A 274 -5.98 15.88 -5.75
CA GLY A 274 -6.94 16.33 -4.73
C GLY A 274 -6.88 15.45 -3.48
N GLU A 275 -7.99 15.26 -2.78
CA GLU A 275 -8.14 14.26 -1.71
C GLU A 275 -8.70 12.96 -2.33
N PRO A 276 -7.86 12.04 -2.80
CA PRO A 276 -8.29 11.00 -3.71
C PRO A 276 -9.06 9.87 -3.00
N MET A 277 -10.03 9.27 -3.69
CA MET A 277 -10.80 8.12 -3.16
C MET A 277 -10.69 6.89 -4.05
N THR A 278 -11.23 6.91 -5.27
CA THR A 278 -11.19 5.74 -6.18
C THR A 278 -10.75 6.13 -7.58
N LEU A 279 -10.29 5.13 -8.34
CA LEU A 279 -10.00 5.24 -9.77
C LEU A 279 -10.74 4.18 -10.59
N SER A 280 -10.85 4.43 -11.89
CA SER A 280 -11.31 3.46 -12.88
C SER A 280 -10.63 3.72 -14.22
N VAL A 281 -10.06 2.68 -14.82
CA VAL A 281 -9.33 2.80 -16.10
C VAL A 281 -10.28 2.55 -17.25
N LEU A 282 -10.41 3.54 -18.13
CA LEU A 282 -11.28 3.45 -19.30
C LEU A 282 -10.67 2.49 -20.34
N PRO A 283 -11.49 1.91 -21.24
CA PRO A 283 -11.00 1.01 -22.29
C PRO A 283 -9.94 1.61 -23.24
N ASP A 284 -9.86 2.94 -23.31
CA ASP A 284 -8.89 3.69 -24.12
C ASP A 284 -7.64 4.13 -23.34
N GLY A 285 -7.52 3.75 -22.06
CA GLY A 285 -6.36 4.05 -21.21
C GLY A 285 -6.45 5.38 -20.46
N ARG A 286 -7.51 6.18 -20.67
CA ARG A 286 -7.81 7.32 -19.79
C ARG A 286 -8.17 6.82 -18.38
N VAL A 287 -7.96 7.65 -17.37
CA VAL A 287 -8.25 7.26 -15.98
C VAL A 287 -9.24 8.24 -15.36
N LEU A 288 -10.39 7.74 -14.95
CA LEU A 288 -11.32 8.49 -14.13
C LEU A 288 -10.94 8.31 -12.66
N HIS A 289 -10.90 9.38 -11.89
CA HIS A 289 -10.78 9.28 -10.44
C HIS A 289 -11.61 10.38 -9.77
N ASN A 290 -11.81 10.27 -8.46
CA ASN A 290 -12.58 11.24 -7.72
C ASN A 290 -11.89 11.71 -6.44
N THR A 291 -12.36 12.85 -5.93
CA THR A 291 -12.05 13.30 -4.58
C THR A 291 -13.24 13.08 -3.64
N ARG A 292 -12.97 12.99 -2.33
CA ARG A 292 -14.05 12.93 -1.32
C ARG A 292 -14.95 14.16 -1.39
N ALA A 293 -14.38 15.30 -1.76
CA ALA A 293 -15.10 16.56 -1.88
C ALA A 293 -16.13 16.62 -3.03
N GLY A 294 -16.17 15.59 -3.89
CA GLY A 294 -17.15 15.48 -4.97
C GLY A 294 -16.61 15.81 -6.36
N GLU A 295 -15.32 16.11 -6.50
CA GLU A 295 -14.69 16.32 -7.81
C GLU A 295 -14.51 15.00 -8.53
N ILE A 296 -14.74 15.01 -9.85
CA ILE A 296 -14.47 13.91 -10.76
C ILE A 296 -13.47 14.42 -11.78
N ARG A 297 -12.37 13.69 -11.92
CA ARG A 297 -11.22 14.06 -12.73
C ARG A 297 -10.95 12.98 -13.77
N LEU A 298 -10.45 13.40 -14.93
CA LEU A 298 -10.14 12.51 -16.05
C LEU A 298 -8.72 12.74 -16.53
N TYR A 299 -7.82 11.81 -16.22
CA TYR A 299 -6.49 11.79 -16.80
C TYR A 299 -6.56 11.32 -18.25
N ASP A 300 -5.89 12.06 -19.14
CA ASP A 300 -5.74 11.75 -20.55
C ASP A 300 -4.27 11.48 -20.91
N PRO A 301 -3.90 10.25 -21.32
CA PRO A 301 -2.51 9.92 -21.66
C PRO A 301 -1.99 10.63 -22.92
N GLU A 302 -2.85 11.13 -23.82
CA GLU A 302 -2.41 11.86 -25.02
C GLU A 302 -1.88 13.25 -24.66
N THR A 303 -2.59 13.94 -23.77
CA THR A 303 -2.24 15.31 -23.35
C THR A 303 -1.34 15.32 -22.11
N GLY A 304 -1.54 14.35 -21.20
CA GLY A 304 -0.99 14.32 -19.85
C GLY A 304 -1.84 15.07 -18.82
N ALA A 305 -2.95 15.69 -19.25
CA ALA A 305 -3.79 16.51 -18.38
C ALA A 305 -4.73 15.64 -17.53
N SER A 306 -5.08 16.12 -16.32
CA SER A 306 -6.03 15.47 -15.42
C SER A 306 -7.05 16.47 -14.81
N PRO A 307 -7.79 17.22 -15.65
CA PRO A 307 -8.69 18.28 -15.17
C PRO A 307 -9.88 17.71 -14.38
N VAL A 308 -10.48 18.58 -13.55
CA VAL A 308 -11.83 18.34 -13.00
C VAL A 308 -12.85 18.48 -14.14
N ILE A 309 -13.56 17.39 -14.45
CA ILE A 309 -14.56 17.36 -15.52
C ILE A 309 -15.98 17.58 -15.01
N THR A 310 -16.26 17.28 -13.74
CA THR A 310 -17.58 17.45 -13.11
C THR A 310 -17.42 17.47 -11.59
N THR A 311 -18.28 18.23 -10.89
CA THR A 311 -18.37 18.20 -9.42
C THR A 311 -19.79 17.79 -8.99
N ILE A 312 -19.92 16.72 -8.20
CA ILE A 312 -21.19 16.31 -7.58
C ILE A 312 -21.35 17.04 -6.25
N PRO A 313 -22.46 17.75 -5.99
CA PRO A 313 -22.71 18.33 -4.68
C PRO A 313 -22.90 17.25 -3.60
N VAL A 314 -21.98 17.20 -2.65
CA VAL A 314 -22.01 16.23 -1.54
C VAL A 314 -22.15 16.90 -0.18
N TYR A 315 -22.70 16.16 0.78
CA TYR A 315 -22.56 16.43 2.21
C TYR A 315 -21.15 16.01 2.63
N GLN A 316 -20.47 16.87 3.40
CA GLN A 316 -19.14 16.60 3.95
C GLN A 316 -19.23 16.83 5.45
N HIS A 317 -18.95 15.77 6.20
CA HIS A 317 -18.74 15.75 7.64
C HIS A 317 -18.00 14.45 7.93
N ASP A 318 -16.91 14.49 8.68
CA ASP A 318 -16.05 13.32 8.92
C ASP A 318 -15.65 12.63 7.59
N GLU A 319 -15.93 11.32 7.45
CA GLU A 319 -15.64 10.50 6.27
C GLU A 319 -16.66 10.64 5.12
N ASP A 320 -17.80 11.31 5.32
CA ASP A 320 -18.82 11.44 4.27
C ASP A 320 -18.35 12.31 3.10
N GLY A 321 -18.86 11.99 1.91
CA GLY A 321 -18.47 12.64 0.66
C GLY A 321 -18.81 11.77 -0.56
N LEU A 322 -18.09 11.98 -1.66
CA LEU A 322 -18.11 11.09 -2.82
C LEU A 322 -17.09 9.96 -2.59
N GLN A 323 -17.59 8.75 -2.40
CA GLN A 323 -16.75 7.60 -2.02
C GLN A 323 -16.20 6.85 -3.22
N SER A 324 -16.98 6.75 -4.31
CA SER A 324 -16.54 6.00 -5.49
C SER A 324 -17.04 6.56 -6.81
N VAL A 325 -16.22 6.36 -7.85
CA VAL A 325 -16.59 6.43 -9.26
C VAL A 325 -16.08 5.19 -10.00
N THR A 326 -16.95 4.50 -10.73
CA THR A 326 -16.57 3.30 -11.49
C THR A 326 -17.34 3.20 -12.80
N ILE A 327 -16.73 2.64 -13.85
CA ILE A 327 -17.41 2.42 -15.12
C ILE A 327 -18.21 1.12 -15.11
N GLY A 328 -19.33 1.09 -15.84
CA GLY A 328 -20.07 -0.15 -16.08
C GLY A 328 -19.32 -1.12 -17.01
N PRO A 329 -19.64 -2.43 -16.98
CA PRO A 329 -18.98 -3.43 -17.84
C PRO A 329 -19.19 -3.19 -19.35
N ASP A 330 -20.26 -2.49 -19.73
CA ASP A 330 -20.61 -2.16 -21.11
C ASP A 330 -20.25 -0.69 -21.48
N PHE A 331 -19.39 -0.03 -20.68
CA PHE A 331 -19.08 1.41 -20.79
C PHE A 331 -18.66 1.85 -22.19
N ALA A 332 -17.91 1.02 -22.93
CA ALA A 332 -17.50 1.29 -24.30
C ALA A 332 -18.69 1.59 -25.24
N THR A 333 -19.88 1.11 -24.90
CA THR A 333 -21.12 1.28 -25.68
C THR A 333 -22.15 2.16 -25.00
N ASP A 334 -22.36 2.00 -23.69
CA ASP A 334 -23.44 2.68 -22.97
C ASP A 334 -23.00 3.93 -22.22
N LYS A 335 -21.70 4.12 -21.98
CA LYS A 335 -21.11 5.27 -21.30
C LYS A 335 -21.72 5.54 -19.91
N TRP A 336 -22.10 4.51 -19.15
CA TRP A 336 -22.55 4.67 -17.77
C TRP A 336 -21.39 4.68 -16.76
N VAL A 337 -21.35 5.73 -15.93
CA VAL A 337 -20.46 5.84 -14.76
C VAL A 337 -21.31 5.76 -13.50
N TYR A 338 -20.95 4.89 -12.58
CA TYR A 338 -21.61 4.71 -11.28
C TYR A 338 -20.87 5.52 -10.23
N ALA A 339 -21.63 6.11 -9.30
CA ALA A 339 -21.08 6.84 -8.17
C ALA A 339 -21.83 6.51 -6.88
N TYR A 340 -21.10 6.40 -5.78
CA TYR A 340 -21.67 6.28 -4.43
C TYR A 340 -21.25 7.48 -3.59
N TYR A 341 -22.23 8.24 -3.09
CA TYR A 341 -21.97 9.53 -2.46
C TYR A 341 -22.98 9.90 -1.38
N ALA A 342 -22.58 10.79 -0.48
CA ALA A 342 -23.45 11.42 0.51
C ALA A 342 -24.15 12.65 -0.10
N PRO A 343 -25.45 12.59 -0.45
CA PRO A 343 -26.17 13.76 -0.95
C PRO A 343 -26.35 14.82 0.14
N LYS A 344 -26.42 16.10 -0.28
CA LYS A 344 -26.88 17.19 0.59
C LYS A 344 -28.36 16.99 0.94
N LEU A 345 -28.65 16.93 2.24
CA LEU A 345 -29.99 16.79 2.83
C LEU A 345 -30.20 17.90 3.87
N ASP A 346 -31.32 17.87 4.58
CA ASP A 346 -31.59 18.79 5.69
C ASP A 346 -30.88 18.39 7.01
N THR A 347 -29.99 17.38 6.96
CA THR A 347 -29.17 16.93 8.09
C THR A 347 -28.13 17.99 8.47
N PRO A 348 -27.94 18.32 9.77
CA PRO A 348 -26.92 19.28 10.19
C PRO A 348 -25.50 18.86 9.81
N THR A 349 -24.63 19.85 9.62
CA THR A 349 -23.18 19.68 9.37
C THR A 349 -22.37 19.87 10.67
N THR A 350 -22.98 19.58 11.81
CA THR A 350 -22.37 19.66 13.14
C THR A 350 -22.39 18.28 13.76
N ASP A 351 -21.61 18.08 14.82
CA ASP A 351 -21.63 16.82 15.56
C ASP A 351 -23.02 16.51 16.14
N ALA A 352 -23.42 15.24 16.04
CA ALA A 352 -24.54 14.67 16.75
C ALA A 352 -24.18 14.50 18.23
N PRO A 353 -25.10 14.77 19.17
CA PRO A 353 -24.79 14.63 20.60
C PRO A 353 -24.32 13.21 20.94
N THR A 354 -23.19 13.04 21.62
CA THR A 354 -22.72 11.72 22.08
C THR A 354 -23.74 11.05 23.01
N THR A 355 -24.35 11.83 23.90
CA THR A 355 -25.41 11.36 24.80
C THR A 355 -26.59 12.32 24.85
N SER A 356 -27.78 11.79 25.10
CA SER A 356 -29.00 12.57 25.31
C SER A 356 -30.03 11.76 26.10
N THR A 357 -30.83 12.43 26.93
CA THR A 357 -32.02 11.83 27.56
C THR A 357 -33.28 11.96 26.69
N ASP A 358 -33.24 12.78 25.64
CA ASP A 358 -34.27 12.86 24.62
C ASP A 358 -33.99 11.83 23.52
N PRO A 359 -34.83 10.79 23.36
CA PRO A 359 -34.59 9.74 22.37
C PRO A 359 -34.69 10.23 20.92
N THR A 360 -35.24 11.42 20.68
CA THR A 360 -35.39 12.00 19.34
C THR A 360 -34.24 12.93 18.95
N ALA A 361 -33.26 13.16 19.84
CA ALA A 361 -32.15 14.09 19.61
C ALA A 361 -31.31 13.75 18.36
N TRP A 362 -31.27 12.47 17.97
CA TRP A 362 -30.53 12.00 16.79
C TRP A 362 -31.36 11.96 15.51
N ASP A 363 -32.68 12.14 15.58
CA ASP A 363 -33.56 12.00 14.40
C ASP A 363 -33.23 13.02 13.30
N VAL A 364 -32.78 14.22 13.66
CA VAL A 364 -32.37 15.27 12.71
C VAL A 364 -31.10 14.93 11.94
N TYR A 365 -30.31 13.96 12.43
CA TYR A 365 -29.06 13.51 11.83
C TYR A 365 -29.22 12.29 10.93
N LYS A 366 -30.42 11.72 10.82
CA LYS A 366 -30.67 10.59 9.92
C LYS A 366 -30.49 11.00 8.46
N GLY A 367 -29.59 10.31 7.77
CA GLY A 367 -29.25 10.52 6.37
C GLY A 367 -29.26 9.24 5.55
N HIS A 368 -28.69 9.33 4.37
CA HIS A 368 -28.36 8.16 3.56
C HIS A 368 -27.22 8.51 2.60
N ASN A 369 -26.52 7.47 2.16
CA ASN A 369 -25.65 7.51 1.00
C ASN A 369 -26.36 6.89 -0.21
N GLN A 370 -26.05 7.41 -1.39
CA GLN A 370 -26.79 7.18 -2.63
C GLN A 370 -25.88 6.52 -3.66
N LEU A 371 -26.25 5.32 -4.12
CA LEU A 371 -25.70 4.71 -5.32
C LEU A 371 -26.50 5.19 -6.53
N SER A 372 -25.84 5.88 -7.46
CA SER A 372 -26.43 6.38 -8.71
C SER A 372 -25.55 6.02 -9.91
N ARG A 373 -26.07 6.25 -11.12
CA ARG A 373 -25.26 6.31 -12.34
C ARG A 373 -25.61 7.50 -13.22
N PHE A 374 -24.64 7.94 -14.00
CA PHE A 374 -24.67 9.12 -14.86
C PHE A 374 -24.07 8.79 -16.23
N LYS A 375 -24.54 9.47 -17.28
CA LYS A 375 -23.96 9.39 -18.61
C LYS A 375 -22.67 10.18 -18.68
N PHE A 376 -21.62 9.53 -19.14
CA PHE A 376 -20.40 10.19 -19.58
C PHE A 376 -20.58 10.71 -21.01
N VAL A 377 -20.31 12.00 -21.21
CA VAL A 377 -20.43 12.69 -22.49
C VAL A 377 -19.04 13.15 -22.90
N GLU A 378 -18.60 12.76 -24.10
CA GLU A 378 -17.25 13.07 -24.61
C GLU A 378 -17.14 14.52 -25.12
N GLU A 379 -18.21 15.04 -25.76
CA GLU A 379 -18.17 16.25 -26.58
C GLU A 379 -19.18 17.31 -26.09
N PRO A 380 -18.89 18.63 -26.24
CA PRO A 380 -17.66 19.20 -26.81
C PRO A 380 -16.44 19.13 -25.87
N THR A 381 -16.69 18.79 -24.60
CA THR A 381 -15.66 18.53 -23.58
C THR A 381 -16.15 17.39 -22.68
N PRO A 382 -15.26 16.47 -22.25
CA PRO A 382 -15.63 15.37 -21.36
C PRO A 382 -16.32 15.86 -20.07
N HIS A 383 -17.45 15.27 -19.72
CA HIS A 383 -18.17 15.54 -18.46
C HIS A 383 -19.17 14.41 -18.12
N LEU A 384 -19.65 14.37 -16.88
CA LEU A 384 -20.84 13.62 -16.50
C LEU A 384 -22.09 14.49 -16.61
N ASP A 385 -23.10 14.04 -17.36
CA ASP A 385 -24.41 14.68 -17.41
C ASP A 385 -25.18 14.38 -16.12
N LEU A 386 -25.14 15.31 -15.16
CA LEU A 386 -25.85 15.17 -13.89
C LEU A 386 -27.38 15.09 -14.05
N ALA A 387 -27.95 15.58 -15.16
CA ALA A 387 -29.39 15.46 -15.42
C ALA A 387 -29.81 14.03 -15.83
N SER A 388 -28.85 13.20 -16.21
CA SER A 388 -29.08 11.80 -16.58
C SER A 388 -29.15 10.83 -15.38
N GLU A 389 -29.06 11.35 -14.15
CA GLU A 389 -28.99 10.57 -12.93
C GLU A 389 -30.07 9.48 -12.86
N GLN A 390 -29.63 8.24 -12.65
CA GLN A 390 -30.48 7.14 -12.25
C GLN A 390 -30.10 6.67 -10.85
N LYS A 391 -31.00 6.90 -9.88
CA LYS A 391 -30.85 6.48 -8.49
C LYS A 391 -31.16 5.00 -8.34
N ILE A 392 -30.19 4.22 -7.88
CA ILE A 392 -30.26 2.75 -7.83
C ILE A 392 -30.59 2.29 -6.41
N MET A 393 -29.84 2.74 -5.41
CA MET A 393 -29.97 2.26 -4.03
C MET A 393 -29.64 3.35 -3.02
N LYS A 394 -30.37 3.35 -1.91
CA LYS A 394 -30.05 4.15 -0.72
C LYS A 394 -29.59 3.23 0.40
N VAL A 395 -28.53 3.63 1.07
CA VAL A 395 -28.02 3.01 2.29
C VAL A 395 -28.17 4.05 3.38
N ASP A 396 -29.05 3.81 4.34
CA ASP A 396 -29.30 4.75 5.44
C ASP A 396 -28.04 4.95 6.29
N THR A 397 -27.86 6.15 6.85
CA THR A 397 -26.72 6.52 7.70
C THR A 397 -27.17 7.37 8.90
N ASP A 398 -26.41 7.31 9.99
CA ASP A 398 -26.53 8.19 11.14
C ASP A 398 -25.43 9.28 11.03
N ARG A 399 -25.74 10.48 10.51
CA ARG A 399 -24.75 11.54 10.25
C ARG A 399 -24.33 12.31 11.50
N GLY A 400 -23.34 13.19 11.36
CA GLY A 400 -22.80 14.00 12.46
C GLY A 400 -21.99 13.17 13.46
N ILE A 401 -21.54 11.99 13.05
CA ILE A 401 -20.72 11.11 13.87
C ILE A 401 -19.83 10.30 12.94
N CYS A 402 -18.53 10.34 13.19
CA CYS A 402 -17.59 9.40 12.59
C CYS A 402 -17.94 7.97 13.08
N CYS A 403 -17.81 6.88 12.33
CA CYS A 403 -16.96 6.66 11.15
C CYS A 403 -17.47 5.49 10.25
N HIS A 404 -16.68 5.12 9.25
CA HIS A 404 -16.76 3.91 8.41
C HIS A 404 -17.84 3.96 7.32
N VAL A 405 -17.56 4.74 6.27
CA VAL A 405 -18.46 4.80 5.09
C VAL A 405 -18.20 3.67 4.08
N ALA A 406 -16.93 3.32 3.86
CA ALA A 406 -16.46 2.47 2.76
C ALA A 406 -16.93 2.99 1.37
N GLY A 407 -17.77 2.25 0.66
CA GLY A 407 -18.51 2.79 -0.50
C GLY A 407 -17.96 2.49 -1.88
N GLU A 408 -16.98 1.58 -2.01
CA GLU A 408 -16.48 1.16 -3.32
C GLU A 408 -17.50 0.31 -4.09
N VAL A 409 -17.51 0.45 -5.42
CA VAL A 409 -18.38 -0.26 -6.35
C VAL A 409 -17.55 -0.97 -7.41
N LYS A 410 -17.80 -2.26 -7.64
CA LYS A 410 -17.15 -3.06 -8.71
C LYS A 410 -18.12 -4.02 -9.37
N PHE A 411 -17.75 -4.57 -10.53
CA PHE A 411 -18.58 -5.49 -11.31
C PHE A 411 -17.88 -6.81 -11.60
N ASP A 412 -18.61 -7.92 -11.49
CA ASP A 412 -18.11 -9.22 -11.95
C ASP A 412 -18.26 -9.41 -13.47
N GLY A 413 -17.75 -10.54 -13.98
CA GLY A 413 -17.82 -10.90 -15.39
C GLY A 413 -19.22 -11.24 -15.91
N LYS A 414 -20.24 -11.22 -15.05
CA LYS A 414 -21.67 -11.37 -15.40
C LYS A 414 -22.41 -10.03 -15.33
N GLY A 415 -21.68 -8.96 -15.03
CA GLY A 415 -22.22 -7.62 -14.80
C GLY A 415 -23.15 -7.55 -13.59
N LEU A 416 -22.89 -8.34 -12.55
CA LEU A 416 -23.45 -8.11 -11.22
C LEU A 416 -22.67 -6.99 -10.56
N LEU A 417 -23.39 -6.04 -9.95
CA LEU A 417 -22.81 -4.94 -9.19
C LEU A 417 -22.60 -5.39 -7.75
N TYR A 418 -21.40 -5.13 -7.23
CA TYR A 418 -21.03 -5.29 -5.83
C TYR A 418 -20.77 -3.91 -5.23
N LEU A 419 -21.31 -3.65 -4.04
CA LEU A 419 -21.09 -2.42 -3.26
C LEU A 419 -20.68 -2.82 -1.84
N VAL A 420 -19.55 -2.30 -1.36
CA VAL A 420 -19.14 -2.44 0.05
C VAL A 420 -19.65 -1.25 0.87
N THR A 421 -20.13 -1.53 2.08
CA THR A 421 -20.63 -0.52 3.01
C THR A 421 -19.96 -0.72 4.37
N GLY A 422 -19.49 0.36 4.98
CA GLY A 422 -19.02 0.33 6.35
C GLY A 422 -20.18 0.30 7.34
N ASP A 423 -19.87 0.02 8.60
CA ASP A 423 -20.85 -0.19 9.67
C ASP A 423 -21.43 1.09 10.25
N ASP A 424 -20.97 2.27 9.79
CA ASP A 424 -21.45 3.60 10.21
C ASP A 424 -21.33 3.77 11.73
N THR A 425 -20.29 3.20 12.35
CA THR A 425 -20.12 3.16 13.81
C THR A 425 -18.85 3.86 14.22
N ASN A 426 -18.93 4.63 15.31
CA ASN A 426 -17.80 5.36 15.87
C ASN A 426 -16.66 4.42 16.26
N ALA A 427 -15.44 4.79 15.86
CA ALA A 427 -14.23 4.06 16.19
C ALA A 427 -13.87 4.17 17.68
N GLY A 428 -14.24 5.29 18.33
CA GLY A 428 -14.06 5.56 19.75
C GLY A 428 -15.18 5.04 20.65
N GLY A 429 -15.11 5.35 21.94
CA GLY A 429 -16.11 5.01 22.96
C GLY A 429 -16.16 3.53 23.37
N SER A 430 -15.22 2.71 22.88
CA SER A 430 -15.14 1.27 23.11
C SER A 430 -13.80 0.80 23.68
N ASP A 431 -12.95 1.71 24.14
CA ASP A 431 -11.58 1.43 24.62
C ASP A 431 -10.75 0.62 23.59
N GLY A 432 -10.98 0.86 22.29
CA GLY A 432 -10.32 0.16 21.19
C GLY A 432 -10.82 -1.27 20.92
N PHE A 433 -11.95 -1.70 21.50
CA PHE A 433 -12.55 -3.03 21.26
C PHE A 433 -13.87 -2.93 20.48
N THR A 434 -14.77 -3.90 20.64
CA THR A 434 -16.05 -3.94 19.94
C THR A 434 -17.05 -2.90 20.49
N PRO A 435 -17.65 -2.03 19.65
CA PRO A 435 -18.65 -1.03 20.07
C PRO A 435 -20.06 -1.67 20.09
N ILE A 436 -20.50 -2.04 21.29
CA ILE A 436 -21.80 -2.67 21.55
C ILE A 436 -22.58 -1.93 22.66
N ASN A 437 -22.52 -0.59 22.68
CA ASN A 437 -23.12 0.20 23.76
C ASN A 437 -24.64 0.39 23.56
N GLU A 438 -25.42 -0.40 24.29
CA GLU A 438 -26.89 -0.45 24.23
C GLU A 438 -27.58 0.56 25.15
N SER A 439 -26.83 1.45 25.81
CA SER A 439 -27.42 2.42 26.75
C SER A 439 -28.48 3.29 26.05
N PRO A 440 -29.68 3.46 26.65
CA PRO A 440 -30.77 4.23 26.03
C PRO A 440 -30.44 5.72 25.87
N THR A 441 -29.42 6.23 26.57
CA THR A 441 -28.98 7.62 26.48
C THR A 441 -27.74 7.81 25.60
N GLN A 442 -27.14 6.73 25.09
CA GLN A 442 -25.99 6.79 24.18
C GLN A 442 -26.48 6.95 22.74
N GLY A 443 -25.76 7.72 21.93
CA GLY A 443 -26.03 7.81 20.49
C GLY A 443 -26.04 6.45 19.76
N PRO A 444 -26.83 6.32 18.68
CA PRO A 444 -26.92 5.08 17.91
C PRO A 444 -25.58 4.63 17.32
N GLY A 445 -24.74 5.58 16.92
CA GLY A 445 -23.41 5.34 16.33
C GLY A 445 -22.38 4.66 17.25
N TYR A 446 -22.72 4.28 18.48
CA TYR A 446 -21.83 3.53 19.40
C TYR A 446 -22.23 2.05 19.55
N ASP A 447 -23.14 1.57 18.71
CA ASP A 447 -23.62 0.19 18.69
C ASP A 447 -23.58 -0.39 17.26
N ALA A 448 -22.50 -1.09 16.92
CA ALA A 448 -22.33 -1.77 15.62
C ALA A 448 -23.32 -2.93 15.43
N GLN A 449 -24.02 -3.36 16.49
CA GLN A 449 -25.01 -4.43 16.39
C GLN A 449 -26.24 -4.00 15.57
N ARG A 450 -26.54 -2.69 15.55
CA ARG A 450 -27.66 -2.13 14.78
C ARG A 450 -27.46 -2.20 13.27
N SER A 451 -26.20 -2.28 12.83
CA SER A 451 -25.78 -2.20 11.42
C SER A 451 -25.12 -3.51 10.97
N ALA A 452 -23.81 -3.69 11.21
CA ALA A 452 -23.03 -4.83 10.72
C ALA A 452 -23.63 -6.19 11.11
N GLY A 453 -24.03 -6.32 12.38
CA GLY A 453 -24.68 -7.51 12.95
C GLY A 453 -26.18 -7.62 12.65
N ASN A 454 -26.81 -6.61 12.04
CA ASN A 454 -28.22 -6.61 11.72
C ASN A 454 -28.44 -7.16 10.31
N THR A 455 -29.31 -8.16 10.21
CA THR A 455 -29.65 -8.82 8.93
C THR A 455 -30.62 -8.01 8.08
N ASN A 456 -31.27 -7.02 8.68
CA ASN A 456 -32.22 -6.10 8.03
C ASN A 456 -31.63 -4.71 7.76
N ASP A 457 -30.30 -4.57 7.77
CA ASP A 457 -29.59 -3.31 7.53
C ASP A 457 -28.54 -3.51 6.42
N LEU A 458 -28.32 -2.47 5.60
CA LEU A 458 -27.38 -2.51 4.48
C LEU A 458 -25.96 -2.10 4.85
N ARG A 459 -25.71 -1.57 6.05
CA ARG A 459 -24.40 -1.13 6.55
C ARG A 459 -23.57 -2.30 7.11
N GLY A 460 -22.25 -2.25 6.93
CA GLY A 460 -21.30 -3.30 7.33
C GLY A 460 -21.43 -4.57 6.48
N LYS A 461 -21.64 -4.41 5.16
CA LYS A 461 -22.00 -5.48 4.22
C LYS A 461 -21.17 -5.43 2.93
N VAL A 462 -21.21 -6.54 2.20
CA VAL A 462 -21.07 -6.52 0.74
C VAL A 462 -22.43 -6.80 0.14
N LEU A 463 -22.93 -5.85 -0.62
CA LEU A 463 -24.22 -5.92 -1.31
C LEU A 463 -24.00 -6.38 -2.74
N ARG A 464 -24.89 -7.22 -3.28
CA ARG A 464 -24.80 -7.73 -4.65
C ARG A 464 -26.15 -7.69 -5.36
N ILE A 465 -26.20 -6.96 -6.48
CA ILE A 465 -27.43 -6.73 -7.27
C ILE A 465 -27.17 -6.86 -8.77
N LYS A 466 -28.26 -6.97 -9.56
CA LYS A 466 -28.22 -6.75 -11.02
C LYS A 466 -28.96 -5.47 -11.36
N VAL A 467 -28.24 -4.46 -11.83
CA VAL A 467 -28.83 -3.18 -12.27
C VAL A 467 -29.49 -3.37 -13.64
N LYS A 468 -30.69 -2.83 -13.82
CA LYS A 468 -31.49 -2.85 -15.06
C LYS A 468 -31.28 -1.56 -15.86
N ALA A 469 -31.75 -1.54 -17.10
CA ALA A 469 -31.58 -0.41 -18.00
C ALA A 469 -32.25 0.90 -17.53
N ASP A 470 -33.29 0.80 -16.70
CA ASP A 470 -34.02 1.94 -16.14
C ASP A 470 -33.47 2.45 -14.79
N GLY A 471 -32.38 1.84 -14.28
CA GLY A 471 -31.78 2.19 -13.00
C GLY A 471 -32.36 1.44 -11.81
N SER A 472 -33.48 0.71 -11.98
CA SER A 472 -33.93 -0.26 -10.96
C SER A 472 -32.99 -1.48 -10.92
N TYR A 473 -33.14 -2.35 -9.92
CA TYR A 473 -32.33 -3.56 -9.83
C TYR A 473 -33.17 -4.82 -9.55
N SER A 474 -32.51 -5.97 -9.55
CA SER A 474 -33.05 -7.26 -9.11
C SER A 474 -32.03 -8.00 -8.25
N ILE A 475 -32.52 -8.90 -7.40
CA ILE A 475 -31.70 -9.72 -6.51
C ILE A 475 -31.17 -10.95 -7.27
N PRO A 476 -29.85 -11.14 -7.38
CA PRO A 476 -29.27 -12.35 -7.96
C PRO A 476 -29.37 -13.53 -6.99
N ALA A 477 -29.42 -14.74 -7.55
CA ALA A 477 -29.37 -15.96 -6.75
C ALA A 477 -28.04 -16.11 -6.00
N GLY A 478 -28.10 -16.74 -4.81
CA GLY A 478 -26.92 -17.03 -3.99
C GLY A 478 -26.45 -15.88 -3.09
N ASN A 479 -27.27 -14.84 -2.91
CA ASN A 479 -27.11 -13.89 -1.80
C ASN A 479 -27.44 -14.59 -0.47
N LEU A 480 -26.98 -14.02 0.65
CA LEU A 480 -27.05 -14.63 1.98
C LEU A 480 -28.49 -14.87 2.43
N PHE A 481 -29.38 -13.94 2.09
CA PHE A 481 -30.80 -14.00 2.41
C PHE A 481 -31.62 -14.00 1.11
N PRO A 482 -32.13 -15.16 0.66
CA PRO A 482 -32.99 -15.20 -0.50
C PRO A 482 -34.31 -14.46 -0.25
N GLU A 483 -34.77 -13.64 -1.20
CA GLU A 483 -36.02 -12.87 -1.10
C GLU A 483 -37.24 -13.77 -0.79
N ALA A 484 -37.27 -14.98 -1.35
CA ALA A 484 -38.36 -15.94 -1.12
C ALA A 484 -38.36 -16.55 0.31
N GLU A 485 -37.28 -16.38 1.07
CA GLU A 485 -37.11 -16.89 2.43
C GLU A 485 -37.34 -15.82 3.51
N ASP A 486 -37.47 -14.54 3.13
CA ASP A 486 -37.89 -13.51 4.06
C ASP A 486 -39.41 -13.47 4.18
N ARG A 487 -39.91 -13.88 5.34
CA ARG A 487 -41.36 -13.95 5.61
C ARG A 487 -41.84 -12.93 6.61
N ASP A 488 -40.91 -12.30 7.31
CA ASP A 488 -41.18 -11.47 8.49
C ASP A 488 -40.54 -10.07 8.33
N ASP A 489 -40.07 -9.73 7.13
CA ASP A 489 -39.35 -8.49 6.79
C ASP A 489 -38.12 -8.25 7.69
N GLN A 490 -37.40 -9.34 7.99
CA GLN A 490 -36.26 -9.34 8.92
C GLN A 490 -34.90 -9.46 8.22
N THR A 491 -34.86 -9.46 6.89
CA THR A 491 -33.62 -9.59 6.14
C THR A 491 -33.57 -8.69 4.92
N ARG A 492 -32.35 -8.29 4.52
CA ARG A 492 -32.12 -7.60 3.25
C ARG A 492 -31.59 -8.56 2.20
N PRO A 493 -32.34 -8.82 1.11
CA PRO A 493 -31.94 -9.80 0.10
C PRO A 493 -30.74 -9.35 -0.76
N GLU A 494 -30.35 -8.07 -0.69
CA GLU A 494 -29.15 -7.51 -1.32
C GLU A 494 -27.86 -8.03 -0.68
N ILE A 495 -27.90 -8.48 0.58
CA ILE A 495 -26.72 -8.88 1.34
C ILE A 495 -26.08 -10.13 0.74
N PHE A 496 -24.85 -10.00 0.25
CA PHE A 496 -24.00 -11.12 -0.12
C PHE A 496 -23.09 -11.52 1.04
N LEU A 497 -22.37 -10.56 1.64
CA LEU A 497 -21.60 -10.77 2.86
C LEU A 497 -22.12 -9.83 3.97
N MET A 498 -22.08 -10.29 5.22
CA MET A 498 -22.38 -9.46 6.39
C MET A 498 -21.33 -9.56 7.48
N GLY A 499 -21.43 -8.71 8.50
CA GLY A 499 -20.54 -8.72 9.65
C GLY A 499 -19.15 -8.19 9.31
N LEU A 500 -19.10 -7.07 8.59
CA LEU A 500 -17.90 -6.30 8.25
C LEU A 500 -17.90 -4.98 9.02
N ARG A 501 -16.72 -4.44 9.36
CA ARG A 501 -16.58 -3.17 10.11
C ARG A 501 -16.42 -2.00 9.16
N ASN A 502 -15.25 -1.93 8.51
CA ASN A 502 -14.92 -0.90 7.53
C ASN A 502 -14.19 -1.58 6.36
N PRO A 503 -14.92 -2.28 5.48
CA PRO A 503 -14.36 -2.91 4.30
C PRO A 503 -14.06 -1.86 3.22
N PHE A 504 -13.06 -1.01 3.47
CA PHE A 504 -12.90 0.26 2.75
C PHE A 504 -12.57 0.08 1.26
N ARG A 505 -11.75 -0.92 0.92
CA ARG A 505 -11.43 -1.29 -0.47
C ARG A 505 -11.59 -2.78 -0.76
N PHE A 506 -12.05 -3.09 -1.97
CA PHE A 506 -12.21 -4.44 -2.48
C PHE A 506 -12.15 -4.50 -4.01
N ASP A 507 -11.90 -5.69 -4.55
CA ASP A 507 -12.17 -5.98 -5.96
C ASP A 507 -12.97 -7.28 -6.13
N VAL A 508 -13.56 -7.47 -7.32
CA VAL A 508 -14.25 -8.69 -7.72
C VAL A 508 -13.79 -9.15 -9.09
N ASP A 509 -13.36 -10.40 -9.19
CA ASP A 509 -12.92 -10.94 -10.49
C ASP A 509 -14.08 -11.39 -11.37
N SER A 510 -13.75 -11.71 -12.63
CA SER A 510 -14.74 -12.16 -13.63
C SER A 510 -15.49 -13.44 -13.24
N ARG A 511 -14.99 -14.21 -12.27
CA ARG A 511 -15.60 -15.44 -11.74
C ARG A 511 -16.53 -15.16 -10.55
N GLY A 512 -16.53 -13.92 -10.02
CA GLY A 512 -17.31 -13.48 -8.88
C GLY A 512 -16.63 -13.73 -7.53
N PHE A 513 -15.31 -13.93 -7.49
CA PHE A 513 -14.55 -13.90 -6.24
C PHE A 513 -14.33 -12.46 -5.82
N VAL A 514 -14.78 -12.12 -4.62
CA VAL A 514 -14.47 -10.83 -3.98
C VAL A 514 -13.21 -10.96 -3.14
N TYR A 515 -12.38 -9.91 -3.14
CA TYR A 515 -11.16 -9.79 -2.34
C TYR A 515 -11.24 -8.51 -1.51
N ILE A 516 -11.44 -8.65 -0.20
CA ILE A 516 -11.81 -7.53 0.68
C ILE A 516 -10.75 -7.39 1.78
N GLY A 517 -10.27 -6.16 1.99
CA GLY A 517 -9.60 -5.76 3.23
C GLY A 517 -10.62 -5.17 4.20
N ASP A 518 -10.60 -5.56 5.46
CA ASP A 518 -11.52 -5.05 6.49
C ASP A 518 -10.75 -4.66 7.76
N TYR A 519 -10.93 -3.40 8.17
CA TYR A 519 -10.18 -2.75 9.23
C TYR A 519 -10.47 -3.30 10.62
N SER A 520 -9.54 -3.03 11.53
CA SER A 520 -9.67 -3.37 12.94
C SER A 520 -10.07 -2.22 13.86
N PRO A 521 -10.61 -2.52 15.05
CA PRO A 521 -10.50 -1.64 16.21
C PRO A 521 -9.04 -1.41 16.60
N ASP A 522 -8.83 -0.42 17.46
CA ASP A 522 -7.51 0.17 17.66
C ASP A 522 -6.75 -0.35 18.90
N SER A 523 -7.31 -1.32 19.63
CA SER A 523 -6.62 -1.92 20.78
C SER A 523 -5.36 -2.66 20.35
N GLN A 524 -4.19 -2.27 20.87
CA GLN A 524 -2.91 -2.91 20.53
C GLN A 524 -2.62 -4.22 21.29
N THR A 525 -3.44 -4.58 22.28
CA THR A 525 -3.22 -5.77 23.10
C THR A 525 -4.52 -6.47 23.42
N PRO A 526 -4.56 -7.81 23.42
CA PRO A 526 -5.78 -8.53 23.72
C PRO A 526 -6.08 -8.43 25.23
N ASN A 527 -7.37 -8.50 25.58
CA ASN A 527 -7.84 -8.37 26.96
C ASN A 527 -8.87 -9.46 27.28
N PRO A 528 -8.64 -10.30 28.32
CA PRO A 528 -9.58 -11.37 28.72
C PRO A 528 -11.00 -10.88 29.03
N ALA A 529 -11.16 -9.61 29.38
CA ALA A 529 -12.44 -9.00 29.72
C ALA A 529 -13.15 -8.37 28.50
N ARG A 530 -12.46 -8.17 27.38
CA ARG A 530 -12.99 -7.42 26.22
C ARG A 530 -12.90 -8.16 24.90
N GLY A 531 -11.79 -8.83 24.62
CA GLY A 531 -11.59 -9.59 23.38
C GLY A 531 -10.16 -9.50 22.83
N PRO A 532 -9.97 -9.87 21.55
CA PRO A 532 -8.66 -9.79 20.89
C PRO A 532 -8.18 -8.34 20.71
N GLU A 533 -6.89 -8.18 20.43
CA GLU A 533 -6.32 -6.95 19.88
C GLU A 533 -6.87 -6.67 18.47
N GLY A 534 -6.70 -5.43 18.01
CA GLY A 534 -7.03 -5.01 16.66
C GLY A 534 -6.44 -5.94 15.61
N THR A 535 -7.33 -6.58 14.85
CA THR A 535 -6.99 -7.63 13.88
C THR A 535 -7.53 -7.26 12.51
N GLY A 536 -6.64 -6.88 11.61
CA GLY A 536 -6.95 -6.67 10.21
C GLY A 536 -7.17 -8.01 9.54
N ARG A 537 -8.11 -8.06 8.59
CA ARG A 537 -8.40 -9.30 7.89
C ARG A 537 -8.51 -9.10 6.39
N TRP A 538 -8.18 -10.17 5.68
CA TRP A 538 -8.40 -10.28 4.25
C TRP A 538 -9.29 -11.47 3.94
N ILE A 539 -10.33 -11.21 3.15
CA ILE A 539 -11.38 -12.18 2.79
C ILE A 539 -11.31 -12.42 1.29
N SER A 540 -11.25 -13.69 0.88
CA SER A 540 -11.44 -14.10 -0.51
C SER A 540 -12.52 -15.17 -0.62
N THR A 541 -13.62 -14.85 -1.29
CA THR A 541 -14.77 -15.77 -1.42
C THR A 541 -15.63 -15.44 -2.62
N ASN A 542 -16.30 -16.45 -3.16
CA ASN A 542 -17.43 -16.29 -4.10
C ASN A 542 -18.74 -16.86 -3.54
N LYS A 543 -18.78 -17.12 -2.22
CA LYS A 543 -19.93 -17.62 -1.48
C LYS A 543 -20.38 -16.58 -0.46
N ALA A 544 -21.70 -16.49 -0.30
CA ALA A 544 -22.32 -15.66 0.72
C ALA A 544 -21.95 -16.15 2.13
N GLY A 545 -21.85 -15.25 3.10
CA GLY A 545 -21.47 -15.61 4.47
C GLY A 545 -21.52 -14.46 5.48
N ASN A 546 -21.51 -14.83 6.76
CA ASN A 546 -21.35 -13.91 7.89
C ASN A 546 -19.89 -13.93 8.36
N PHE A 547 -19.24 -12.78 8.43
CA PHE A 547 -17.86 -12.61 8.92
C PHE A 547 -17.80 -12.07 10.35
N GLY A 548 -18.94 -11.93 11.02
CA GLY A 548 -19.02 -11.98 12.48
C GLY A 548 -18.91 -10.66 13.23
N TRP A 549 -18.41 -9.58 12.64
CA TRP A 549 -18.40 -8.27 13.32
C TRP A 549 -19.84 -7.83 13.66
N PRO A 550 -20.12 -7.32 14.88
CA PRO A 550 -19.19 -6.96 15.97
C PRO A 550 -18.91 -8.06 17.03
N TYR A 551 -19.41 -9.28 16.84
CA TYR A 551 -19.37 -10.34 17.85
C TYR A 551 -18.09 -11.19 17.81
N CYS A 552 -17.59 -11.45 16.61
CA CYS A 552 -16.46 -12.34 16.38
C CYS A 552 -15.64 -11.86 15.18
N TYR A 553 -14.34 -12.12 15.22
CA TYR A 553 -13.47 -11.90 14.06
C TYR A 553 -13.35 -13.11 13.15
N SER A 554 -13.39 -14.29 13.76
CA SER A 554 -13.40 -15.59 13.10
C SER A 554 -14.25 -16.55 13.95
N PRO A 555 -14.58 -17.76 13.48
CA PRO A 555 -15.31 -18.77 14.24
C PRO A 555 -14.65 -19.14 15.57
N THR A 556 -13.33 -18.93 15.69
CA THR A 556 -12.53 -19.26 16.87
C THR A 556 -12.03 -18.03 17.63
N LEU A 557 -12.42 -16.82 17.21
CA LEU A 557 -11.92 -15.57 17.79
C LEU A 557 -13.08 -14.65 18.21
N PRO A 558 -13.73 -14.94 19.35
CA PRO A 558 -14.86 -14.16 19.85
C PRO A 558 -14.43 -12.87 20.57
N TYR A 559 -15.26 -11.84 20.51
CA TYR A 559 -15.23 -10.78 21.52
C TYR A 559 -15.95 -11.22 22.80
N ILE A 560 -15.78 -10.44 23.86
CA ILE A 560 -16.49 -10.64 25.12
C ILE A 560 -17.68 -9.68 25.18
N ASP A 561 -18.86 -10.23 25.45
CA ASP A 561 -20.05 -9.42 25.75
C ASP A 561 -19.77 -8.56 26.99
N TYR A 562 -19.89 -7.24 26.81
CA TYR A 562 -19.50 -6.24 27.80
C TYR A 562 -20.63 -5.24 28.00
N ASP A 563 -21.06 -5.09 29.25
CA ASP A 563 -22.08 -4.11 29.63
C ASP A 563 -21.41 -2.76 29.90
N PHE A 564 -21.65 -1.79 29.02
CA PHE A 564 -21.08 -0.44 29.10
C PHE A 564 -21.62 0.40 30.27
N VAL A 565 -22.79 0.06 30.82
CA VAL A 565 -23.38 0.77 31.96
C VAL A 565 -22.79 0.26 33.27
N THR A 566 -22.74 -1.06 33.44
CA THR A 566 -22.21 -1.68 34.67
C THR A 566 -20.71 -1.91 34.66
N LYS A 567 -20.07 -1.77 33.48
CA LYS A 567 -18.66 -2.06 33.20
C LYS A 567 -18.29 -3.51 33.56
N GLN A 568 -19.22 -4.44 33.34
CA GLN A 568 -19.03 -5.86 33.63
C GLN A 568 -18.95 -6.67 32.34
N SER A 569 -17.95 -7.54 32.27
CA SER A 569 -17.85 -8.57 31.22
C SER A 569 -18.75 -9.75 31.56
N LYS A 570 -19.49 -10.26 30.57
CA LYS A 570 -20.30 -11.46 30.69
C LYS A 570 -19.49 -12.68 30.24
N GLY A 571 -19.53 -13.01 28.95
CA GLY A 571 -18.83 -14.15 28.39
C GLY A 571 -18.53 -13.97 26.92
N ALA A 572 -17.68 -14.84 26.38
CA ALA A 572 -17.37 -14.84 24.95
C ALA A 572 -18.62 -15.11 24.11
N PHE A 573 -18.74 -14.39 22.98
CA PHE A 573 -19.83 -14.64 22.04
C PHE A 573 -19.74 -16.04 21.41
N ASN A 574 -20.88 -16.63 21.10
CA ASN A 574 -20.97 -17.90 20.38
C ASN A 574 -20.87 -17.67 18.87
N CYS A 575 -19.67 -17.76 18.29
CA CYS A 575 -19.46 -17.53 16.86
C CYS A 575 -20.16 -18.54 15.93
N ALA A 576 -20.57 -19.71 16.44
CA ALA A 576 -21.33 -20.68 15.65
C ALA A 576 -22.80 -20.29 15.47
N ALA A 577 -23.33 -19.43 16.34
CA ALA A 577 -24.67 -18.88 16.25
C ALA A 577 -24.73 -17.56 17.05
N PRO A 578 -24.15 -16.47 16.52
CA PRO A 578 -24.15 -15.19 17.23
C PRO A 578 -25.58 -14.71 17.49
N VAL A 579 -25.78 -14.03 18.59
CA VAL A 579 -27.08 -13.50 19.00
C VAL A 579 -27.00 -11.99 19.00
N ASN A 580 -27.87 -11.35 18.23
CA ASN A 580 -28.05 -9.91 18.22
C ASN A 580 -29.29 -9.55 19.04
N ASP A 581 -29.08 -9.28 20.33
CA ASP A 581 -30.09 -8.84 21.29
C ASP A 581 -30.08 -7.33 21.56
N SER A 582 -29.34 -6.56 20.75
CA SER A 582 -29.40 -5.11 20.79
C SER A 582 -30.85 -4.61 20.68
N PRO A 583 -31.24 -3.61 21.49
CA PRO A 583 -32.56 -2.99 21.38
C PRO A 583 -32.76 -2.25 20.05
N ARG A 584 -31.70 -2.09 19.25
CA ARG A 584 -31.71 -1.43 17.92
C ARG A 584 -31.74 -2.44 16.77
N ASN A 585 -31.76 -3.74 17.03
CA ASN A 585 -31.84 -4.77 16.00
C ASN A 585 -33.26 -4.84 15.40
N THR A 586 -33.34 -4.71 14.07
CA THR A 586 -34.59 -4.85 13.29
C THR A 586 -34.64 -6.14 12.48
N GLY A 587 -33.58 -6.94 12.50
CA GLY A 587 -33.48 -8.20 11.77
C GLY A 587 -33.62 -9.43 12.65
N ARG A 588 -33.15 -10.55 12.11
CA ARG A 588 -33.10 -11.83 12.83
C ARG A 588 -32.24 -11.72 14.08
N ARG A 589 -32.73 -12.28 15.19
CA ARG A 589 -31.99 -12.34 16.46
C ARG A 589 -30.84 -13.34 16.46
N VAL A 590 -30.99 -14.49 15.78
CA VAL A 590 -29.93 -15.50 15.67
C VAL A 590 -29.31 -15.38 14.28
N LEU A 591 -28.01 -15.08 14.26
CA LEU A 591 -27.27 -14.81 13.03
C LEU A 591 -26.72 -16.10 12.41
N PRO A 592 -26.44 -16.10 11.08
CA PRO A 592 -25.72 -17.20 10.45
C PRO A 592 -24.35 -17.45 11.13
N PRO A 593 -23.83 -18.69 11.11
CA PRO A 593 -22.51 -19.00 11.65
C PRO A 593 -21.41 -18.15 11.00
N VAL A 594 -20.48 -17.68 11.83
CA VAL A 594 -19.31 -16.93 11.38
C VAL A 594 -18.44 -17.80 10.48
N GLN A 595 -17.84 -17.20 9.44
CA GLN A 595 -16.91 -17.83 8.50
C GLN A 595 -15.48 -17.37 8.76
N ASP A 596 -14.52 -18.19 8.35
CA ASP A 596 -13.11 -17.84 8.45
C ASP A 596 -12.71 -16.81 7.37
N PRO A 597 -11.99 -15.74 7.75
CA PRO A 597 -11.20 -14.97 6.79
C PRO A 597 -10.02 -15.80 6.28
N GLN A 598 -9.42 -15.41 5.16
CA GLN A 598 -8.26 -16.12 4.59
C GLN A 598 -6.94 -15.74 5.25
N LEU A 599 -6.89 -14.55 5.86
CA LEU A 599 -5.73 -14.00 6.54
C LEU A 599 -6.21 -13.07 7.65
N ASN A 600 -5.54 -13.15 8.81
CA ASN A 600 -5.68 -12.23 9.93
C ASN A 600 -4.28 -11.81 10.42
N TYR A 601 -4.10 -10.51 10.68
CA TYR A 601 -2.85 -9.96 11.18
C TYR A 601 -3.08 -8.77 12.12
N THR A 602 -2.09 -8.46 12.94
CA THR A 602 -2.17 -7.41 13.99
C THR A 602 -1.09 -6.35 13.79
N PHE A 603 -1.10 -5.35 14.67
CA PHE A 603 -0.07 -4.31 14.76
C PHE A 603 1.35 -4.87 14.97
N ARG A 604 1.44 -6.04 15.59
CA ARG A 604 2.71 -6.63 16.06
C ARG A 604 3.28 -7.69 15.11
N ALA A 605 2.79 -7.76 13.88
CA ALA A 605 3.16 -8.84 12.97
C ALA A 605 2.89 -10.20 13.62
N THR A 606 1.69 -10.39 14.15
CA THR A 606 1.23 -11.68 14.68
C THR A 606 -0.14 -12.02 14.09
N THR A 607 -0.51 -13.30 14.16
CA THR A 607 -1.89 -13.72 13.99
C THR A 607 -2.46 -13.87 15.39
N THR A 608 -3.59 -13.25 15.68
CA THR A 608 -4.19 -13.35 17.01
C THR A 608 -5.02 -14.65 17.14
N CYS A 609 -5.08 -15.21 18.34
CA CYS A 609 -5.77 -16.46 18.66
C CYS A 609 -6.47 -16.35 20.02
N ALA A 610 -7.52 -17.14 20.24
CA ALA A 610 -8.29 -17.12 21.48
C ALA A 610 -7.44 -17.45 22.70
N GLU A 611 -6.47 -18.36 22.56
CA GLU A 611 -5.58 -18.79 23.63
C GLU A 611 -4.73 -17.64 24.20
N ALA A 612 -4.48 -16.57 23.42
CA ALA A 612 -3.70 -15.42 23.86
C ALA A 612 -4.39 -14.60 24.97
N TYR A 613 -5.71 -14.72 25.15
CA TYR A 613 -6.44 -13.97 26.20
C TYR A 613 -7.49 -14.78 26.94
N LEU A 614 -7.93 -15.94 26.43
CA LEU A 614 -8.88 -16.82 27.12
C LEU A 614 -8.20 -17.93 27.93
N SER A 615 -6.89 -18.14 27.77
CA SER A 615 -6.15 -19.14 28.54
C SER A 615 -5.40 -18.54 29.72
N THR A 616 -5.18 -19.35 30.77
CA THR A 616 -4.34 -18.98 31.92
C THR A 616 -3.34 -20.10 32.19
N PRO A 617 -2.02 -19.89 31.95
CA PRO A 617 -1.42 -18.66 31.40
C PRO A 617 -1.81 -18.41 29.93
N PRO A 618 -1.67 -17.17 29.43
CA PRO A 618 -1.85 -16.86 28.01
C PRO A 618 -0.99 -17.75 27.10
N GLY A 619 -1.60 -18.26 26.03
CA GLY A 619 -0.91 -19.03 25.00
C GLY A 619 -0.16 -18.13 24.00
N THR A 620 0.72 -18.74 23.19
CA THR A 620 1.40 -18.09 22.07
C THR A 620 0.69 -18.44 20.76
N CYS A 621 0.42 -17.44 19.92
CA CYS A 621 -0.13 -17.67 18.59
C CYS A 621 0.99 -17.81 17.55
N GLU A 622 0.85 -18.76 16.61
CA GLU A 622 1.79 -18.89 15.50
C GLU A 622 1.50 -17.79 14.47
N PHE A 623 2.49 -16.95 14.14
CA PHE A 623 2.34 -16.02 13.03
C PHE A 623 2.57 -16.72 11.70
N GLN A 624 1.57 -16.66 10.82
CA GLN A 624 1.63 -17.35 9.54
C GLN A 624 2.39 -16.54 8.47
N TRP A 625 2.39 -15.20 8.54
CA TRP A 625 2.88 -14.33 7.44
C TRP A 625 3.75 -13.15 7.94
N PRO A 626 4.95 -13.41 8.49
CA PRO A 626 5.90 -12.39 8.97
C PRO A 626 6.22 -11.27 7.98
N VAL A 627 6.08 -11.53 6.67
CA VAL A 627 6.29 -10.57 5.60
C VAL A 627 5.42 -9.31 5.70
N LEU A 628 4.24 -9.39 6.34
CA LEU A 628 3.36 -8.22 6.52
C LEU A 628 3.96 -7.13 7.44
N GLY A 629 4.92 -7.51 8.29
CA GLY A 629 5.60 -6.60 9.21
C GLY A 629 4.71 -6.08 10.35
N THR A 630 5.22 -5.08 11.05
CA THR A 630 4.57 -4.36 12.17
C THR A 630 4.08 -2.98 11.71
N GLY A 631 3.29 -2.29 12.53
CA GLY A 631 2.77 -0.94 12.26
C GLY A 631 1.25 -0.88 12.38
N GLY A 632 0.63 0.20 11.92
CA GLY A 632 -0.83 0.33 11.82
C GLY A 632 -1.49 -0.85 11.08
N VAL A 633 -2.82 -0.93 11.12
CA VAL A 633 -3.58 -1.98 10.45
C VAL A 633 -4.63 -1.33 9.53
N GLY A 634 -4.24 -1.11 8.28
CA GLY A 634 -5.06 -0.52 7.22
C GLY A 634 -5.15 -1.41 5.98
N PRO A 635 -5.86 -2.55 6.05
CA PRO A 635 -5.95 -3.49 4.94
C PRO A 635 -6.81 -2.95 3.79
N MET A 636 -6.23 -2.86 2.59
CA MET A 636 -6.93 -2.51 1.36
C MET A 636 -7.06 -3.73 0.46
N GLY A 637 -8.29 -4.10 0.11
CA GLY A 637 -8.54 -5.05 -0.97
C GLY A 637 -8.08 -4.46 -2.32
N GLY A 638 -7.82 -5.32 -3.30
CA GLY A 638 -7.29 -4.88 -4.58
C GLY A 638 -7.41 -5.95 -5.66
N PRO A 639 -6.95 -5.62 -6.88
CA PRO A 639 -7.29 -6.39 -8.06
C PRO A 639 -6.49 -7.67 -8.25
N VAL A 640 -7.07 -8.63 -8.98
CA VAL A 640 -6.34 -9.84 -9.39
C VAL A 640 -5.68 -9.64 -10.75
N TYR A 641 -4.39 -9.98 -10.86
CA TYR A 641 -3.71 -9.95 -12.14
C TYR A 641 -4.05 -11.17 -13.00
N LYS A 642 -4.41 -10.92 -14.26
CA LYS A 642 -4.62 -11.94 -15.29
C LYS A 642 -3.68 -11.66 -16.45
N TYR A 643 -2.70 -12.52 -16.64
CA TYR A 643 -1.77 -12.43 -17.73
C TYR A 643 -2.45 -12.76 -19.05
N ASP A 644 -2.34 -11.85 -20.02
CA ASP A 644 -2.73 -12.08 -21.41
C ASP A 644 -1.48 -12.16 -22.29
N ALA A 645 -1.21 -13.37 -22.81
CA ALA A 645 -0.09 -13.60 -23.72
C ALA A 645 -0.27 -12.87 -25.06
N ALA A 646 -1.51 -12.63 -25.50
CA ALA A 646 -1.84 -11.98 -26.77
C ALA A 646 -1.84 -10.45 -26.70
N LEU A 647 -1.85 -9.88 -25.50
CA LEU A 647 -1.80 -8.43 -25.30
C LEU A 647 -0.46 -7.87 -25.79
N ASP A 648 -0.51 -6.97 -26.78
CA ASP A 648 0.67 -6.29 -27.31
C ASP A 648 1.00 -5.07 -26.41
N SER A 649 1.68 -5.35 -25.30
CA SER A 649 2.15 -4.35 -24.35
C SER A 649 3.55 -4.73 -23.89
N ALA A 650 4.50 -3.82 -24.10
CA ALA A 650 5.88 -4.00 -23.67
C ALA A 650 6.07 -3.83 -22.16
N THR A 651 5.07 -3.29 -21.46
CA THR A 651 5.16 -2.95 -20.03
C THR A 651 4.20 -3.75 -19.15
N LYS A 652 3.35 -4.59 -19.74
CA LYS A 652 2.43 -5.44 -18.97
C LYS A 652 3.17 -6.28 -17.96
N PHE A 653 2.53 -6.55 -16.83
CA PHE A 653 3.14 -7.39 -15.80
C PHE A 653 3.47 -8.79 -16.34
N PRO A 654 4.51 -9.45 -15.81
CA PRO A 654 4.93 -10.77 -16.26
C PRO A 654 3.95 -11.87 -15.83
N GLU A 655 3.93 -13.00 -16.57
CA GLU A 655 3.13 -14.21 -16.26
C GLU A 655 3.37 -14.70 -14.83
N TYR A 656 4.51 -14.36 -14.22
CA TYR A 656 4.80 -14.61 -12.80
C TYR A 656 3.64 -14.20 -11.88
N TYR A 657 2.98 -13.07 -12.11
CA TYR A 657 1.89 -12.59 -11.24
C TYR A 657 0.52 -13.15 -11.59
N GLN A 658 0.41 -14.09 -12.54
CA GLN A 658 -0.85 -14.74 -12.87
C GLN A 658 -1.58 -15.20 -11.60
N ASP A 659 -2.85 -14.81 -11.47
CA ASP A 659 -3.72 -15.12 -10.32
C ASP A 659 -3.26 -14.58 -8.96
N ALA A 660 -2.27 -13.68 -8.93
CA ALA A 660 -1.93 -12.91 -7.74
C ALA A 660 -2.94 -11.79 -7.53
N VAL A 661 -3.40 -11.63 -6.30
CA VAL A 661 -4.28 -10.53 -5.89
C VAL A 661 -3.42 -9.46 -5.22
N VAL A 662 -3.53 -8.24 -5.69
CA VAL A 662 -2.87 -7.09 -5.08
C VAL A 662 -3.58 -6.75 -3.77
N PHE A 663 -2.81 -6.56 -2.71
CA PHE A 663 -3.29 -6.15 -1.40
C PHE A 663 -2.47 -4.95 -0.93
N GLY A 664 -3.14 -3.83 -0.66
CA GLY A 664 -2.52 -2.62 -0.13
C GLY A 664 -2.55 -2.63 1.39
N GLU A 665 -1.51 -2.09 2.00
CA GLU A 665 -1.47 -1.78 3.43
C GLU A 665 -1.28 -0.28 3.57
N PHE A 666 -2.39 0.41 3.80
CA PHE A 666 -2.47 1.86 3.80
C PHE A 666 -1.60 2.49 4.88
N THR A 667 -1.53 1.89 6.06
CA THR A 667 -0.79 2.46 7.21
C THR A 667 0.70 2.09 7.22
N ARG A 668 1.14 1.23 6.30
CA ARG A 668 2.51 0.70 6.25
C ARG A 668 3.21 0.96 4.92
N ASP A 669 2.56 1.68 4.00
CA ASP A 669 3.15 2.10 2.72
C ASP A 669 3.67 0.93 1.88
N LYS A 670 2.87 -0.14 1.84
CA LYS A 670 3.26 -1.40 1.21
C LYS A 670 2.15 -1.98 0.36
N ILE A 671 2.58 -2.63 -0.72
CA ILE A 671 1.75 -3.51 -1.53
C ILE A 671 2.27 -4.95 -1.39
N PHE A 672 1.35 -5.91 -1.37
CA PHE A 672 1.63 -7.34 -1.32
C PHE A 672 0.92 -8.05 -2.47
N MET A 673 1.49 -9.16 -2.92
CA MET A 673 0.87 -10.08 -3.88
C MET A 673 0.40 -11.34 -3.14
N MET A 674 -0.91 -11.45 -3.00
CA MET A 674 -1.61 -12.55 -2.34
C MET A 674 -1.86 -13.68 -3.35
N ARG A 675 -1.21 -14.83 -3.16
CA ARG A 675 -1.34 -15.98 -4.06
C ARG A 675 -2.46 -16.90 -3.61
N THR A 676 -3.40 -17.19 -4.49
CA THR A 676 -4.47 -18.17 -4.22
C THR A 676 -4.26 -19.47 -4.98
N ASN A 677 -4.84 -20.56 -4.50
CA ASN A 677 -4.88 -21.83 -5.23
C ASN A 677 -5.93 -21.87 -6.37
N GLY A 678 -6.50 -20.72 -6.76
CA GLY A 678 -7.58 -20.61 -7.74
C GLY A 678 -8.99 -20.88 -7.20
N SER A 679 -9.14 -21.38 -5.96
CA SER A 679 -10.43 -21.55 -5.27
C SER A 679 -10.65 -20.51 -4.16
N GLY A 680 -9.89 -19.41 -4.17
CA GLY A 680 -9.90 -18.36 -3.15
C GLY A 680 -9.06 -18.66 -1.90
N LYS A 681 -8.47 -19.87 -1.77
CA LYS A 681 -7.63 -20.18 -0.61
C LYS A 681 -6.26 -19.54 -0.74
N LEU A 682 -5.86 -18.74 0.23
CA LEU A 682 -4.52 -18.13 0.31
C LEU A 682 -3.46 -19.21 0.52
N VAL A 683 -2.40 -19.18 -0.30
CA VAL A 683 -1.28 -20.13 -0.25
C VAL A 683 0.09 -19.46 -0.20
N GLY A 684 0.16 -18.14 -0.38
CA GLY A 684 1.42 -17.40 -0.28
C GLY A 684 1.19 -15.89 -0.21
N VAL A 685 2.08 -15.22 0.51
CA VAL A 685 2.13 -13.75 0.61
C VAL A 685 3.55 -13.32 0.32
N GLU A 686 3.70 -12.41 -0.64
CA GLU A 686 4.98 -11.79 -0.99
C GLU A 686 4.83 -10.27 -0.97
N GLN A 687 5.81 -9.55 -0.41
CA GLN A 687 5.84 -8.10 -0.56
C GLN A 687 6.16 -7.76 -2.02
N PHE A 688 5.32 -6.93 -2.62
CA PHE A 688 5.54 -6.44 -3.98
C PHE A 688 6.64 -5.39 -3.97
N LEU A 689 7.72 -5.67 -4.71
CA LEU A 689 8.89 -4.80 -4.88
C LEU A 689 9.41 -4.19 -3.56
N PRO A 690 10.06 -4.99 -2.69
CA PRO A 690 10.62 -4.46 -1.43
C PRO A 690 11.52 -3.24 -1.63
N GLY A 691 11.28 -2.19 -0.83
CA GLY A 691 11.98 -0.90 -0.91
C GLY A 691 11.51 0.03 -2.03
N PHE A 692 10.45 -0.32 -2.75
CA PHE A 692 9.69 0.63 -3.58
C PHE A 692 8.77 1.46 -2.68
N VAL A 693 8.63 2.76 -2.96
CA VAL A 693 7.84 3.69 -2.13
C VAL A 693 6.40 3.71 -2.63
N PHE A 694 5.45 3.50 -1.72
CA PHE A 694 4.03 3.55 -1.97
C PHE A 694 3.36 4.35 -0.86
N ASP A 695 2.83 5.53 -1.14
CA ASP A 695 2.39 6.47 -0.10
C ASP A 695 0.89 6.30 0.16
N ASN A 696 0.54 5.58 1.24
CA ASN A 696 -0.82 5.23 1.62
C ASN A 696 -1.70 4.74 0.43
N PRO A 697 -1.45 3.52 -0.12
CA PRO A 697 -2.20 2.99 -1.26
C PRO A 697 -3.71 3.05 -1.05
N MET A 698 -4.38 3.86 -1.87
CA MET A 698 -5.79 4.24 -1.69
C MET A 698 -6.73 3.43 -2.59
N ASP A 699 -6.39 3.27 -3.87
CA ASP A 699 -7.12 2.42 -4.80
C ASP A 699 -6.21 1.92 -5.93
N MET A 700 -6.51 0.77 -6.52
CA MET A 700 -5.66 0.09 -7.49
C MET A 700 -6.50 -0.64 -8.55
N GLU A 701 -6.08 -0.54 -9.82
CA GLU A 701 -6.76 -1.26 -10.92
C GLU A 701 -5.75 -1.66 -12.01
N PHE A 702 -5.92 -2.84 -12.60
CA PHE A 702 -5.16 -3.19 -13.80
C PHE A 702 -5.84 -2.62 -15.05
N GLY A 703 -5.10 -1.84 -15.83
CA GLY A 703 -5.60 -1.29 -17.08
C GLY A 703 -5.64 -2.31 -18.23
N PRO A 704 -6.26 -1.95 -19.38
CA PRO A 704 -6.31 -2.81 -20.57
C PRO A 704 -4.91 -3.06 -21.19
N ASP A 705 -3.92 -2.25 -20.83
CA ASP A 705 -2.51 -2.38 -21.20
C ASP A 705 -1.71 -3.35 -20.30
N GLY A 706 -2.36 -3.92 -19.28
CA GLY A 706 -1.76 -4.86 -18.34
C GLY A 706 -0.84 -4.22 -17.30
N ASN A 707 -0.88 -2.89 -17.16
CA ASN A 707 -0.18 -2.13 -16.14
C ASN A 707 -1.06 -1.95 -14.89
N LEU A 708 -0.44 -1.74 -13.73
CA LEU A 708 -1.15 -1.49 -12.47
C LEU A 708 -1.25 0.02 -12.24
N TYR A 709 -2.46 0.55 -12.29
CA TYR A 709 -2.75 1.94 -11.92
C TYR A 709 -2.96 2.00 -10.41
N LEU A 710 -2.41 3.04 -9.79
CA LEU A 710 -2.37 3.22 -8.35
C LEU A 710 -2.76 4.66 -8.01
N LEU A 711 -3.71 4.78 -7.10
CA LEU A 711 -4.06 6.04 -6.44
C LEU A 711 -3.45 6.02 -5.04
N GLU A 712 -2.75 7.08 -4.68
CA GLU A 712 -2.05 7.26 -3.41
C GLU A 712 -2.63 8.46 -2.70
N TYR A 713 -2.92 8.28 -1.41
CA TYR A 713 -3.52 9.34 -0.59
C TYR A 713 -2.49 10.36 -0.11
N GLY A 714 -1.24 9.92 0.09
CA GLY A 714 -0.17 10.74 0.68
C GLY A 714 -0.31 10.97 2.20
N ASP A 715 0.76 11.46 2.79
CA ASP A 715 0.88 11.77 4.21
C ASP A 715 -0.03 12.96 4.60
N GLY A 716 -0.95 12.71 5.54
CA GLY A 716 -1.94 13.69 5.99
C GLY A 716 -3.38 13.28 5.66
N PHE A 717 -4.38 14.01 6.17
CA PHE A 717 -5.80 13.57 6.12
C PHE A 717 -6.79 14.69 5.90
N PHE A 718 -7.90 14.33 5.26
CA PHE A 718 -9.05 15.19 4.99
C PHE A 718 -8.66 16.45 4.19
N ARG A 719 -7.68 16.30 3.29
CA ARG A 719 -7.13 17.36 2.45
C ARG A 719 -6.50 16.79 1.18
N ALA A 720 -6.19 17.67 0.23
CA ALA A 720 -5.22 17.34 -0.81
C ALA A 720 -3.81 17.31 -0.18
N ASN A 721 -3.20 16.13 -0.15
CA ASN A 721 -1.85 15.95 0.40
C ASN A 721 -0.79 16.24 -0.67
N PRO A 722 0.36 16.84 -0.31
CA PRO A 722 1.41 17.22 -1.28
C PRO A 722 2.06 16.06 -2.04
N ASP A 723 1.98 14.85 -1.49
CA ASP A 723 2.54 13.60 -1.98
C ASP A 723 1.46 12.62 -2.47
N ALA A 724 0.19 13.04 -2.47
CA ALA A 724 -0.88 12.30 -3.15
C ALA A 724 -0.58 12.20 -4.65
N ALA A 725 -0.83 11.04 -5.23
CA ALA A 725 -0.57 10.84 -6.65
C ALA A 725 -1.56 9.86 -7.30
N LEU A 726 -1.90 10.13 -8.56
CA LEU A 726 -2.29 9.09 -9.51
C LEU A 726 -1.04 8.64 -10.26
N SER A 727 -0.73 7.36 -10.21
CA SER A 727 0.44 6.77 -10.86
C SER A 727 0.12 5.48 -11.60
N VAL A 728 1.04 5.05 -12.46
CA VAL A 728 1.01 3.73 -13.11
C VAL A 728 2.33 3.02 -12.87
N ILE A 729 2.24 1.78 -12.40
CA ILE A 729 3.35 0.86 -12.23
C ILE A 729 3.47 0.00 -13.48
N ARG A 730 4.65 0.00 -14.07
CA ARG A 730 4.96 -0.68 -15.34
C ARG A 730 6.10 -1.66 -15.16
N TYR A 731 6.03 -2.79 -15.84
CA TYR A 731 7.15 -3.72 -15.96
C TYR A 731 8.06 -3.29 -17.12
N ALA A 732 8.98 -2.37 -16.85
CA ALA A 732 9.93 -1.82 -17.81
C ALA A 732 11.30 -2.52 -17.70
N LYS A 733 11.38 -3.78 -18.14
CA LYS A 733 12.65 -4.53 -18.18
C LYS A 733 13.58 -3.94 -19.24
N GLY A 734 14.74 -3.43 -18.83
CA GLY A 734 15.71 -2.79 -19.73
C GLY A 734 15.90 -1.33 -19.37
N THR A 735 15.79 -0.44 -20.35
CA THR A 735 15.72 1.01 -20.07
C THR A 735 14.36 1.35 -19.49
N ARG A 736 14.27 2.32 -18.59
CA ARG A 736 13.08 2.88 -17.95
C ARG A 736 12.83 4.29 -18.48
N ALA A 737 11.63 4.80 -18.31
CA ALA A 737 11.33 6.19 -18.62
C ALA A 737 11.99 7.12 -17.57
N PRO A 738 12.33 8.36 -17.94
CA PRO A 738 12.78 9.34 -16.98
C PRO A 738 11.66 9.67 -15.98
N VAL A 739 12.02 10.31 -14.86
CA VAL A 739 11.08 10.87 -13.89
C VAL A 739 11.00 12.37 -14.11
N ALA A 740 9.79 12.88 -14.31
CA ALA A 740 9.52 14.31 -14.39
C ALA A 740 9.12 14.85 -13.00
N GLU A 741 9.62 16.02 -12.66
CA GLU A 741 9.17 16.83 -11.53
C GLU A 741 8.85 18.23 -12.07
N LEU A 742 7.65 18.74 -11.77
CA LEU A 742 7.17 20.01 -12.32
C LEU A 742 6.76 20.92 -11.15
N LYS A 743 7.37 22.11 -11.07
CA LYS A 743 6.95 23.18 -10.16
C LYS A 743 6.52 24.41 -10.94
N ALA A 744 5.45 25.06 -10.51
CA ALA A 744 4.95 26.31 -11.06
C ALA A 744 4.59 27.29 -9.94
N SER A 745 4.97 28.56 -10.06
CA SER A 745 4.63 29.59 -9.07
C SER A 745 4.57 31.00 -9.69
N PRO A 746 3.49 31.77 -9.44
CA PRO A 746 2.21 31.33 -8.87
C PRO A 746 1.41 30.48 -9.89
N THR A 747 0.45 29.68 -9.41
CA THR A 747 -0.47 28.91 -10.28
C THR A 747 -1.80 29.62 -10.56
N SER A 748 -2.05 30.76 -9.91
CA SER A 748 -3.21 31.59 -10.17
C SER A 748 -2.93 33.08 -9.94
N GLY A 749 -3.77 33.95 -10.51
CA GLY A 749 -3.67 35.40 -10.36
C GLY A 749 -4.28 36.18 -11.52
N GLN A 750 -4.14 37.51 -11.50
CA GLN A 750 -4.71 38.39 -12.53
C GLN A 750 -3.81 38.52 -13.77
N ALA A 751 -4.40 38.67 -14.96
CA ALA A 751 -3.65 38.98 -16.18
C ALA A 751 -3.07 40.42 -16.14
N PRO A 752 -1.83 40.66 -16.63
CA PRO A 752 -0.87 39.64 -17.05
C PRO A 752 -0.25 38.90 -15.85
N LEU A 753 -0.23 37.57 -15.92
CA LEU A 753 0.35 36.71 -14.88
C LEU A 753 1.66 36.10 -15.38
N THR A 754 2.78 36.45 -14.74
CA THR A 754 4.07 35.81 -15.00
C THR A 754 4.27 34.65 -14.04
N VAL A 755 4.42 33.45 -14.59
CA VAL A 755 4.64 32.20 -13.84
C VAL A 755 6.08 31.74 -14.04
N GLN A 756 6.73 31.37 -12.95
CA GLN A 756 8.02 30.67 -12.96
C GLN A 756 7.78 29.18 -12.95
N PHE A 757 8.43 28.48 -13.88
CA PHE A 757 8.39 27.02 -14.03
C PHE A 757 9.76 26.44 -13.75
N SER A 758 9.80 25.29 -13.08
CA SER A 758 11.04 24.57 -12.81
C SER A 758 10.85 23.06 -12.98
N ALA A 759 11.80 22.44 -13.65
CA ALA A 759 11.96 20.99 -13.72
C ALA A 759 13.07 20.48 -12.77
N GLU A 760 13.48 21.29 -11.77
CA GLU A 760 14.39 20.83 -10.70
C GLU A 760 13.89 19.53 -10.09
N GLY A 761 14.78 18.54 -10.00
CA GLY A 761 14.47 17.23 -9.44
C GLY A 761 14.05 16.16 -10.47
N SER A 762 13.79 16.54 -11.72
CA SER A 762 13.66 15.58 -12.82
C SER A 762 14.98 14.81 -13.05
N TYR A 763 14.91 13.50 -13.28
CA TYR A 763 16.11 12.66 -13.45
C TYR A 763 15.81 11.39 -14.27
N ASP A 764 16.86 10.69 -14.71
CA ASP A 764 16.76 9.33 -15.23
C ASP A 764 17.39 8.34 -14.24
N ALA A 765 16.72 7.21 -14.02
CA ALA A 765 17.16 6.19 -13.07
C ALA A 765 18.21 5.22 -13.67
N ASP A 766 18.41 5.24 -14.99
CA ASP A 766 19.34 4.36 -15.69
C ASP A 766 20.74 4.98 -15.83
N PRO A 767 21.80 4.24 -15.48
CA PRO A 767 23.17 4.75 -15.58
C PRO A 767 23.57 5.13 -17.01
N GLY A 768 23.99 6.38 -17.20
CA GLY A 768 24.51 6.88 -18.47
C GLY A 768 23.47 7.55 -19.36
N GLU A 769 22.19 7.51 -18.99
CA GLU A 769 21.15 8.29 -19.63
C GLU A 769 21.20 9.75 -19.18
N THR A 770 20.86 10.67 -20.08
CA THR A 770 20.72 12.11 -19.79
C THR A 770 19.37 12.61 -20.29
N ILE A 771 18.83 13.64 -19.66
CA ILE A 771 17.47 14.14 -19.96
C ILE A 771 17.48 15.50 -20.65
N THR A 772 16.41 15.76 -21.41
CA THR A 772 16.07 17.03 -22.05
C THR A 772 14.65 17.45 -21.68
N TYR A 773 14.36 18.75 -21.74
CA TYR A 773 13.08 19.34 -21.35
C TYR A 773 12.38 19.96 -22.56
N ALA A 774 11.06 19.83 -22.61
CA ALA A 774 10.19 20.55 -23.52
C ALA A 774 8.96 21.06 -22.75
N TRP A 775 8.83 22.38 -22.66
CA TRP A 775 7.69 23.07 -22.07
C TRP A 775 6.70 23.51 -23.14
N ASP A 776 5.42 23.26 -22.90
CA ASP A 776 4.28 23.81 -23.66
C ASP A 776 3.40 24.51 -22.63
N PHE A 777 3.38 25.84 -22.62
CA PHE A 777 2.75 26.61 -21.54
C PHE A 777 1.24 26.81 -21.75
N ASP A 778 0.76 26.76 -22.99
CA ASP A 778 -0.65 26.98 -23.32
C ASP A 778 -1.40 25.70 -23.73
N GLY A 779 -0.71 24.57 -23.80
CA GLY A 779 -1.27 23.26 -24.13
C GLY A 779 -1.62 23.12 -25.62
N ASN A 780 -1.02 23.94 -26.48
CA ASN A 780 -1.33 23.95 -27.93
C ASN A 780 -0.61 22.85 -28.73
N GLY A 781 0.24 22.06 -28.07
CA GLY A 781 1.03 20.99 -28.68
C GLY A 781 2.39 21.43 -29.24
N THR A 782 2.82 22.67 -28.99
CA THR A 782 4.11 23.21 -29.44
C THR A 782 5.04 23.51 -28.27
N THR A 783 6.34 23.26 -28.46
CA THR A 783 7.34 23.54 -27.43
C THR A 783 7.71 25.02 -27.42
N ASP A 784 7.43 25.70 -26.31
CA ASP A 784 7.75 27.10 -26.05
C ASP A 784 9.16 27.30 -25.45
N SER A 785 9.62 26.35 -24.64
CA SER A 785 10.95 26.40 -24.00
C SER A 785 11.59 25.02 -23.84
N THR A 786 12.92 24.98 -23.80
CA THR A 786 13.72 23.78 -23.51
C THR A 786 14.64 23.96 -22.30
N ASP A 787 14.53 25.10 -21.61
CA ASP A 787 15.27 25.38 -20.39
C ASP A 787 14.74 24.54 -19.23
N ARG A 788 15.62 24.15 -18.29
CA ARG A 788 15.20 23.45 -17.07
C ARG A 788 14.30 24.33 -16.19
N ASP A 789 14.67 25.60 -16.06
CA ASP A 789 13.90 26.64 -15.38
C ASP A 789 13.47 27.68 -16.41
N ALA A 790 12.18 27.97 -16.48
CA ALA A 790 11.59 28.82 -17.50
C ALA A 790 10.60 29.83 -16.90
N SER A 791 10.26 30.88 -17.65
CA SER A 791 9.27 31.87 -17.25
C SER A 791 8.33 32.13 -18.42
N HIS A 792 7.02 32.16 -18.15
CA HIS A 792 6.00 32.49 -19.15
C HIS A 792 5.02 33.53 -18.61
N THR A 793 4.55 34.44 -19.47
CA THR A 793 3.57 35.48 -19.10
C THR A 793 2.27 35.29 -19.85
N TYR A 794 1.23 34.86 -19.12
CA TYR A 794 -0.12 34.77 -19.64
C TYR A 794 -0.76 36.15 -19.66
N THR A 795 -1.09 36.65 -20.85
CA THR A 795 -1.59 38.03 -21.03
C THR A 795 -3.10 38.15 -21.04
N THR A 796 -3.82 37.04 -21.07
CA THR A 796 -5.29 36.98 -21.11
C THR A 796 -5.83 36.08 -20.03
N ASN A 797 -7.04 36.38 -19.56
CA ASN A 797 -7.74 35.50 -18.63
C ASN A 797 -8.09 34.18 -19.31
N GLY A 798 -8.00 33.09 -18.55
CA GLY A 798 -8.25 31.73 -19.01
C GLY A 798 -7.64 30.70 -18.06
N VAL A 799 -8.05 29.44 -18.22
CA VAL A 799 -7.40 28.29 -17.60
C VAL A 799 -6.47 27.67 -18.64
N PHE A 800 -5.19 27.58 -18.31
CA PHE A 800 -4.15 27.02 -19.18
C PHE A 800 -3.58 25.75 -18.57
N THR A 801 -3.15 24.80 -19.42
CA THR A 801 -2.46 23.59 -18.97
C THR A 801 -1.01 23.66 -19.40
N ALA A 802 -0.12 24.02 -18.47
CA ALA A 802 1.30 23.99 -18.71
C ALA A 802 1.81 22.54 -18.64
N LYS A 803 2.51 22.08 -19.66
CA LYS A 803 3.00 20.71 -19.82
C LYS A 803 4.52 20.69 -19.84
N LEU A 804 5.10 19.82 -19.01
CA LEU A 804 6.50 19.43 -19.06
C LEU A 804 6.62 18.04 -19.70
N THR A 805 7.40 17.93 -20.76
CA THR A 805 7.86 16.63 -21.30
C THR A 805 9.35 16.49 -21.04
N VAL A 806 9.73 15.46 -20.28
CA VAL A 806 11.13 15.07 -20.04
C VAL A 806 11.44 13.89 -20.95
N THR A 807 12.52 13.98 -21.74
CA THR A 807 12.94 12.91 -22.66
C THR A 807 14.37 12.49 -22.36
N ASP A 808 14.60 11.19 -22.21
CA ASP A 808 15.94 10.62 -22.02
C ASP A 808 16.69 10.43 -23.36
N THR A 809 17.94 9.98 -23.31
CA THR A 809 18.75 9.69 -24.51
C THR A 809 18.33 8.42 -25.24
N SER A 810 17.52 7.56 -24.61
CA SER A 810 16.90 6.37 -25.22
C SER A 810 15.63 6.69 -26.03
N GLY A 811 15.08 7.90 -25.88
CA GLY A 811 13.86 8.38 -26.53
C GLY A 811 12.58 8.14 -25.73
N LYS A 812 12.67 7.69 -24.48
CA LYS A 812 11.54 7.53 -23.57
C LYS A 812 11.17 8.85 -22.92
N THR A 813 9.90 8.99 -22.56
CA THR A 813 9.35 10.25 -22.06
C THR A 813 8.56 10.08 -20.78
N ALA A 814 8.63 11.09 -19.91
CA ALA A 814 7.67 11.33 -18.84
C ALA A 814 7.00 12.70 -19.04
N VAL A 815 5.72 12.78 -18.72
CA VAL A 815 4.89 13.97 -18.90
C VAL A 815 4.19 14.30 -17.60
N LEU A 816 4.27 15.56 -17.18
CA LEU A 816 3.46 16.14 -16.10
C LEU A 816 2.84 17.44 -16.57
N THR A 817 1.70 17.79 -15.97
CA THR A 817 1.00 19.04 -16.27
C THR A 817 0.67 19.83 -15.00
N ARG A 818 0.48 21.14 -15.16
CA ARG A 818 -0.07 22.04 -14.14
C ARG A 818 -1.12 22.94 -14.72
N GLU A 819 -2.23 23.07 -14.00
CA GLU A 819 -3.27 24.03 -14.33
C GLU A 819 -2.85 25.42 -13.84
N ILE A 820 -2.95 26.41 -14.72
CA ILE A 820 -2.70 27.82 -14.42
C ILE A 820 -3.99 28.61 -14.65
N THR A 821 -4.55 29.17 -13.58
CA THR A 821 -5.79 29.95 -13.65
C THR A 821 -5.48 31.45 -13.69
N VAL A 822 -5.78 32.10 -14.81
CA VAL A 822 -5.52 33.52 -15.02
C VAL A 822 -6.82 34.30 -15.06
N GLY A 823 -6.96 35.28 -14.18
CA GLY A 823 -8.17 36.08 -13.98
C GLY A 823 -8.88 35.78 -12.65
N ASN A 824 -8.46 34.76 -11.91
CA ASN A 824 -8.84 34.53 -10.52
C ASN A 824 -7.59 34.24 -9.68
N THR A 825 -7.54 34.70 -8.43
CA THR A 825 -6.41 34.47 -7.53
C THR A 825 -6.85 33.52 -6.43
N ALA A 826 -6.14 32.41 -6.21
CA ALA A 826 -6.48 31.50 -5.12
C ALA A 826 -6.47 32.24 -3.77
N PRO A 827 -7.43 31.94 -2.87
CA PRO A 827 -7.48 32.57 -1.56
C PRO A 827 -6.23 32.21 -0.74
N THR A 828 -5.90 33.04 0.25
CA THR A 828 -4.93 32.68 1.28
C THR A 828 -5.69 32.32 2.56
N VAL A 829 -5.51 31.09 3.04
CA VAL A 829 -6.03 30.61 4.32
C VAL A 829 -4.87 30.48 5.30
N LYS A 830 -5.06 30.90 6.55
CA LYS A 830 -4.08 30.72 7.60
C LYS A 830 -4.73 30.46 8.95
N VAL A 831 -4.41 29.33 9.58
CA VAL A 831 -4.70 29.09 10.99
C VAL A 831 -3.70 29.91 11.80
N THR A 832 -4.21 30.94 12.49
CA THR A 832 -3.37 31.90 13.24
C THR A 832 -3.29 31.59 14.73
N SER A 833 -4.25 30.82 15.24
CA SER A 833 -4.27 30.29 16.59
C SER A 833 -5.03 28.98 16.60
N PRO A 834 -4.57 27.96 17.34
CA PRO A 834 -3.27 27.89 18.00
C PRO A 834 -2.12 27.83 16.98
N LEU A 835 -0.87 28.04 17.44
CA LEU A 835 0.31 27.80 16.58
C LEU A 835 0.56 26.29 16.45
N SER A 836 1.10 25.86 15.32
CA SER A 836 1.52 24.46 15.15
C SER A 836 2.55 24.07 16.21
N GLY A 837 2.42 22.87 16.76
CA GLY A 837 3.18 22.32 17.88
C GLY A 837 2.65 22.71 19.27
N THR A 838 1.53 23.44 19.36
CA THR A 838 0.93 23.81 20.66
C THR A 838 0.39 22.57 21.37
N PHE A 839 0.56 22.51 22.69
CA PHE A 839 0.16 21.36 23.49
C PHE A 839 -1.31 21.40 23.92
N PHE A 840 -1.95 20.23 23.99
CA PHE A 840 -3.31 20.03 24.51
C PHE A 840 -3.44 18.68 25.23
N ASN A 841 -4.54 18.49 25.95
CA ASN A 841 -5.01 17.20 26.44
C ASN A 841 -6.33 16.80 25.77
N TRP A 842 -6.56 15.50 25.65
CA TRP A 842 -7.85 14.95 25.25
C TRP A 842 -8.96 15.37 26.23
N GLY A 843 -10.10 15.82 25.71
CA GLY A 843 -11.18 16.45 26.48
C GLY A 843 -11.02 17.96 26.66
N ASP A 844 -9.90 18.57 26.24
CA ASP A 844 -9.75 20.02 26.25
C ASP A 844 -10.63 20.67 25.19
N THR A 845 -11.08 21.89 25.48
CA THR A 845 -11.64 22.80 24.48
C THR A 845 -10.50 23.57 23.81
N VAL A 846 -10.24 23.29 22.54
CA VAL A 846 -9.20 23.94 21.75
C VAL A 846 -9.81 25.10 20.94
N PRO A 847 -9.51 26.38 21.29
CA PRO A 847 -9.97 27.52 20.52
C PRO A 847 -9.12 27.68 19.26
N TRP A 848 -9.76 28.05 18.15
CA TRP A 848 -9.10 28.27 16.87
C TRP A 848 -9.52 29.60 16.24
N THR A 849 -8.61 30.19 15.46
CA THR A 849 -8.83 31.41 14.66
C THR A 849 -8.16 31.27 13.30
N VAL A 850 -8.93 31.54 12.25
CA VAL A 850 -8.51 31.48 10.86
C VAL A 850 -8.62 32.88 10.24
N THR A 851 -7.56 33.29 9.55
CA THR A 851 -7.60 34.46 8.67
C THR A 851 -7.69 33.98 7.23
N VAL A 852 -8.65 34.53 6.49
CA VAL A 852 -8.79 34.29 5.06
C VAL A 852 -8.73 35.63 4.34
N THR A 853 -8.00 35.67 3.22
CA THR A 853 -7.99 36.82 2.31
C THR A 853 -8.12 36.34 0.89
N ASP A 854 -8.92 37.06 0.11
CA ASP A 854 -9.13 36.80 -1.31
C ASP A 854 -9.19 38.16 -2.02
N PRO A 855 -8.35 38.41 -3.05
CA PRO A 855 -8.32 39.70 -3.71
C PRO A 855 -9.63 40.08 -4.43
N GLU A 856 -10.44 39.10 -4.85
CA GLU A 856 -11.61 39.29 -5.69
C GLU A 856 -12.96 39.20 -4.95
N ASP A 857 -13.05 38.46 -3.84
CA ASP A 857 -14.29 38.19 -3.09
C ASP A 857 -14.71 39.33 -2.13
N GLY A 858 -13.89 40.36 -1.95
CA GLY A 858 -14.15 41.45 -1.00
C GLY A 858 -14.08 40.96 0.47
N PRO A 859 -14.95 41.46 1.38
CA PRO A 859 -15.00 40.94 2.75
C PRO A 859 -15.36 39.45 2.76
N ILE A 860 -14.52 38.63 3.40
CA ILE A 860 -14.75 37.19 3.47
C ILE A 860 -16.00 36.88 4.30
N ASP A 861 -16.86 36.04 3.73
CA ASP A 861 -17.97 35.42 4.44
C ASP A 861 -17.43 34.24 5.27
N CYS A 862 -17.20 34.49 6.56
CA CYS A 862 -16.70 33.47 7.49
C CYS A 862 -17.60 32.23 7.58
N SER A 863 -18.87 32.29 7.20
CA SER A 863 -19.75 31.11 7.19
C SER A 863 -19.36 30.07 6.13
N ARG A 864 -18.51 30.45 5.16
CA ARG A 864 -17.97 29.57 4.11
C ARG A 864 -16.57 29.03 4.42
N VAL A 865 -15.94 29.48 5.51
CA VAL A 865 -14.67 28.90 5.97
C VAL A 865 -15.03 27.61 6.70
N THR A 866 -14.51 26.48 6.24
CA THR A 866 -14.68 25.19 6.91
C THR A 866 -13.42 24.92 7.73
N VAL A 867 -13.61 24.53 8.98
CA VAL A 867 -12.52 24.15 9.89
C VAL A 867 -12.85 22.78 10.47
N SER A 868 -11.86 21.91 10.52
CA SER A 868 -12.00 20.55 11.05
C SER A 868 -10.97 20.32 12.14
N PHE A 869 -11.38 19.65 13.22
CA PHE A 869 -10.44 19.00 14.13
C PHE A 869 -10.16 17.59 13.63
N VAL A 870 -8.89 17.28 13.46
CA VAL A 870 -8.42 15.96 13.02
C VAL A 870 -7.68 15.32 14.19
N LEU A 871 -8.11 14.13 14.59
CA LEU A 871 -7.33 13.25 15.46
C LEU A 871 -6.33 12.51 14.58
N GLY A 872 -5.05 12.85 14.72
CA GLY A 872 -3.96 12.20 14.00
C GLY A 872 -3.31 11.08 14.80
N HIS A 873 -2.92 10.00 14.12
CA HIS A 873 -2.02 9.02 14.70
C HIS A 873 -1.10 8.34 13.70
N ASP A 874 0.16 8.15 14.09
CA ASP A 874 1.23 7.67 13.20
C ASP A 874 1.35 8.55 11.95
N THR A 875 1.07 8.00 10.77
CA THR A 875 1.01 8.75 9.49
C THR A 875 -0.43 9.04 9.06
N HIS A 876 -1.40 8.67 9.90
CA HIS A 876 -2.86 8.67 9.91
C HIS A 876 -3.67 9.86 10.46
N GLY A 877 -4.96 9.94 10.16
CA GLY A 877 -5.87 10.87 10.83
C GLY A 877 -7.35 10.58 10.56
N HIS A 878 -8.18 11.04 11.50
CA HIS A 878 -9.63 10.88 11.53
C HIS A 878 -10.24 12.27 11.76
N GLY A 879 -11.11 12.72 10.86
CA GLY A 879 -11.92 13.92 11.08
C GLY A 879 -12.89 13.63 12.20
N MET A 880 -12.86 14.45 13.25
CA MET A 880 -13.68 14.21 14.45
C MET A 880 -14.86 15.16 14.55
N SER A 881 -14.63 16.41 14.13
CA SER A 881 -15.59 17.50 14.26
C SER A 881 -15.33 18.53 13.18
N ASP A 882 -16.40 19.04 12.60
CA ASP A 882 -16.38 20.13 11.62
C ASP A 882 -17.13 21.36 12.15
N ALA A 883 -16.66 22.54 11.77
CA ALA A 883 -17.32 23.80 12.05
C ALA A 883 -17.14 24.78 10.89
N ASN A 884 -18.03 25.77 10.82
CA ASN A 884 -17.88 26.90 9.92
C ASN A 884 -17.62 28.19 10.70
N GLY A 885 -16.66 28.99 10.23
CA GLY A 885 -16.33 30.27 10.85
C GLY A 885 -14.86 30.65 10.69
N CYS A 886 -14.55 31.92 10.99
CA CYS A 886 -13.17 32.40 11.12
C CYS A 886 -12.64 32.29 12.57
N SER A 887 -13.50 31.93 13.52
CA SER A 887 -13.10 31.67 14.92
C SER A 887 -14.11 30.75 15.59
N GLY A 888 -13.65 29.90 16.49
CA GLY A 888 -14.48 28.99 17.26
C GLY A 888 -13.66 28.16 18.23
N SER A 889 -14.19 27.01 18.62
CA SER A 889 -13.49 26.03 19.42
C SER A 889 -14.02 24.63 19.16
N PHE A 890 -13.15 23.63 19.25
CA PHE A 890 -13.54 22.23 19.28
C PHE A 890 -13.34 21.66 20.68
N GLU A 891 -14.28 20.84 21.15
CA GLU A 891 -14.02 19.95 22.28
C GLU A 891 -13.33 18.71 21.72
N THR A 892 -12.10 18.46 22.16
CA THR A 892 -11.35 17.29 21.71
C THR A 892 -11.98 16.03 22.33
N PRO A 893 -11.99 14.88 21.63
CA PRO A 893 -12.56 13.65 22.15
C PRO A 893 -11.92 13.30 23.50
N ALA A 894 -12.72 13.18 24.56
CA ALA A 894 -12.21 12.87 25.90
C ALA A 894 -11.52 11.50 25.98
N ASP A 895 -11.93 10.59 25.09
CA ASP A 895 -11.37 9.26 24.88
C ASP A 895 -10.32 9.21 23.77
N GLY A 896 -9.88 10.36 23.24
CA GLY A 896 -8.85 10.41 22.20
C GLY A 896 -7.50 9.82 22.65
N ALA A 897 -7.24 9.73 23.95
CA ALA A 897 -6.07 9.05 24.51
C ALA A 897 -6.13 7.53 24.32
N ASP A 898 -7.34 6.98 24.17
CA ASP A 898 -7.60 5.56 23.95
C ASP A 898 -7.70 5.22 22.45
N HIS A 899 -7.63 6.24 21.59
CA HIS A 899 -7.71 6.13 20.13
C HIS A 899 -6.36 5.70 19.57
N ALA A 900 -6.21 4.41 19.28
CA ALA A 900 -4.98 3.79 18.79
C ALA A 900 -3.76 3.95 19.74
N GLY A 901 -2.99 2.88 19.90
CA GLY A 901 -1.62 3.09 20.36
C GLY A 901 -0.79 3.62 19.19
N GLY A 902 0.20 4.47 19.44
CA GLY A 902 1.03 5.08 18.39
C GLY A 902 1.42 6.51 18.72
N TYR A 903 1.91 7.24 17.71
CA TYR A 903 2.16 8.67 17.79
C TYR A 903 0.86 9.46 17.72
N LEU A 904 0.31 9.93 18.84
CA LEU A 904 -0.97 10.65 18.86
C LEU A 904 -0.81 12.17 18.80
N TYR A 905 -1.63 12.83 17.98
CA TYR A 905 -1.67 14.29 17.85
C TYR A 905 -3.07 14.79 17.46
N GLY A 906 -3.29 16.10 17.65
CA GLY A 906 -4.46 16.79 17.09
C GLY A 906 -4.05 17.63 15.89
N ALA A 907 -4.96 18.00 15.01
CA ALA A 907 -4.69 19.00 13.99
C ALA A 907 -5.92 19.88 13.75
N ILE A 908 -5.68 21.13 13.39
CA ILE A 908 -6.72 22.06 12.93
C ILE A 908 -6.48 22.28 11.45
N SER A 909 -7.44 21.83 10.63
CA SER A 909 -7.44 22.00 9.18
C SER A 909 -8.46 23.06 8.81
N ALA A 910 -8.08 24.08 8.04
CA ALA A 910 -9.00 25.12 7.59
C ALA A 910 -8.97 25.25 6.08
N THR A 911 -10.13 25.30 5.44
CA THR A 911 -10.29 25.42 3.99
C THR A 911 -11.24 26.56 3.64
N TYR A 912 -10.95 27.25 2.54
CA TYR A 912 -11.87 28.19 1.91
C TYR A 912 -11.84 28.01 0.40
N THR A 913 -13.02 28.07 -0.23
CA THR A 913 -13.17 28.13 -1.68
C THR A 913 -13.79 29.47 -2.04
N ASP A 914 -13.18 30.20 -2.96
CA ASP A 914 -13.66 31.51 -3.42
C ASP A 914 -14.96 31.37 -4.26
N LYS A 915 -15.39 32.43 -4.96
CA LYS A 915 -16.58 32.40 -5.85
C LYS A 915 -16.24 32.27 -7.33
N GLY A 916 -14.96 32.11 -7.66
CA GLY A 916 -14.41 32.39 -8.97
C GLY A 916 -14.39 33.89 -9.28
N ALA A 917 -13.60 34.27 -10.27
CA ALA A 917 -13.54 35.66 -10.73
C ALA A 917 -13.30 35.74 -12.23
N ASN A 918 -13.82 36.81 -12.85
CA ASN A 918 -13.60 37.13 -14.27
C ASN A 918 -13.85 35.96 -15.26
N GLY A 919 -14.86 35.13 -14.97
CA GLY A 919 -15.24 33.98 -15.80
C GLY A 919 -14.36 32.74 -15.60
N GLN A 920 -13.45 32.75 -14.63
CA GLN A 920 -12.64 31.59 -14.23
C GLN A 920 -13.30 30.81 -13.09
N PRO A 921 -13.01 29.51 -12.95
CA PRO A 921 -13.56 28.67 -11.89
C PRO A 921 -13.13 29.15 -10.49
N ALA A 922 -13.88 28.67 -9.50
CA ALA A 922 -13.54 28.91 -8.11
C ALA A 922 -12.28 28.14 -7.72
N LEU A 923 -11.45 28.74 -6.87
CA LEU A 923 -10.21 28.15 -6.37
C LEU A 923 -10.30 27.94 -4.86
N SER A 924 -9.64 26.88 -4.40
CA SER A 924 -9.60 26.51 -2.97
C SER A 924 -8.18 26.66 -2.42
N ALA A 925 -8.09 27.02 -1.15
CA ALA A 925 -6.86 26.93 -0.39
C ALA A 925 -7.12 26.36 1.00
N LEU A 926 -6.10 25.74 1.56
CA LEU A 926 -6.12 25.12 2.88
C LEU A 926 -4.86 25.50 3.66
N ASP A 927 -5.00 25.61 4.97
CA ASP A 927 -3.90 25.60 5.92
C ASP A 927 -4.20 24.60 7.05
N GLN A 928 -3.18 23.89 7.52
CA GLN A 928 -3.32 22.89 8.57
C GLN A 928 -2.15 22.99 9.54
N ILE A 929 -2.47 22.97 10.82
CA ILE A 929 -1.49 22.97 11.91
C ILE A 929 -1.68 21.75 12.79
N VAL A 930 -0.58 21.26 13.37
CA VAL A 930 -0.55 20.09 14.27
C VAL A 930 -0.49 20.57 15.72
N LEU A 931 -1.13 19.84 16.63
CA LEU A 931 -1.18 20.02 18.07
C LEU A 931 -0.62 18.78 18.75
N GLN A 932 0.13 18.98 19.82
CA GLN A 932 0.88 17.91 20.46
C GLN A 932 0.27 17.53 21.80
N THR A 933 0.33 16.25 22.17
CA THR A 933 0.06 15.84 23.55
C THR A 933 1.22 16.27 24.44
N PHE A 934 0.95 16.66 25.68
CA PHE A 934 2.01 17.08 26.62
C PHE A 934 3.09 16.02 26.85
N ARG A 935 2.74 14.73 26.78
CA ARG A 935 3.68 13.63 26.79
C ARG A 935 3.94 13.15 25.37
N GLN A 936 5.21 13.10 25.01
CA GLN A 936 5.74 12.62 23.74
C GLN A 936 6.56 11.36 24.01
N GLN A 937 6.20 10.24 23.39
CA GLN A 937 6.99 9.02 23.50
C GLN A 937 8.23 9.13 22.60
N ALA A 938 9.40 8.73 23.10
CA ALA A 938 10.65 8.95 22.38
C ALA A 938 10.78 8.05 21.15
N GLU A 939 10.12 6.88 21.15
CA GLU A 939 10.05 5.95 20.02
C GLU A 939 9.34 6.52 18.79
N PHE A 940 8.49 7.53 18.98
CA PHE A 940 7.70 8.17 17.92
C PHE A 940 8.32 9.47 17.39
N ALA A 941 9.56 9.78 17.79
CA ALA A 941 10.26 10.94 17.26
C ALA A 941 10.42 10.84 15.73
N GLN A 942 10.06 11.92 15.03
CA GLN A 942 10.04 11.99 13.56
C GLN A 942 11.45 11.89 12.96
N VAL A 943 12.47 12.31 13.72
CA VAL A 943 13.88 12.11 13.36
C VAL A 943 14.52 11.22 14.41
N GLN A 944 15.24 10.19 13.96
CA GLN A 944 16.05 9.31 14.80
C GLN A 944 17.40 9.06 14.14
N GLN A 945 18.47 9.63 14.70
CA GLN A 945 19.82 9.53 14.15
C GLN A 945 20.78 8.91 15.16
N GLY A 946 21.37 7.77 14.78
CA GLY A 946 22.36 7.04 15.60
C GLY A 946 21.76 6.19 16.73
N VAL A 947 20.46 6.28 16.97
CA VAL A 947 19.76 5.56 18.05
C VAL A 947 19.08 4.27 17.58
N THR A 948 18.67 3.44 18.52
CA THR A 948 17.92 2.19 18.27
C THR A 948 16.73 2.05 19.22
N LEU A 949 15.67 1.34 18.80
CA LEU A 949 14.51 1.09 19.65
C LEU A 949 14.60 -0.27 20.35
N ALA A 950 14.14 -0.33 21.60
CA ALA A 950 14.03 -1.56 22.38
C ALA A 950 12.73 -1.61 23.19
N ASN A 951 12.18 -2.81 23.39
CA ASN A 951 10.95 -2.99 24.16
C ASN A 951 11.16 -2.62 25.64
N THR A 952 10.14 -2.06 26.28
CA THR A 952 10.13 -1.76 27.71
C THR A 952 8.83 -2.20 28.37
N THR A 953 8.89 -2.48 29.68
CA THR A 953 7.71 -2.71 30.53
C THR A 953 7.37 -1.50 31.39
N ASP A 954 8.09 -0.39 31.22
CA ASP A 954 7.76 0.88 31.88
C ASP A 954 6.49 1.48 31.28
N ALA A 955 5.83 2.36 32.03
CA ALA A 955 4.67 3.08 31.52
C ALA A 955 5.09 3.99 30.34
N GLY A 956 4.44 3.84 29.18
CA GLY A 956 4.78 4.54 27.94
C GLY A 956 4.19 3.83 26.71
N GLY A 957 4.71 4.12 25.51
CA GLY A 957 4.26 3.50 24.26
C GLY A 957 4.83 2.10 23.98
N GLY A 958 5.47 1.46 24.97
CA GLY A 958 5.89 0.06 24.93
C GLY A 958 7.30 -0.17 24.37
N GLN A 959 7.92 0.86 23.78
CA GLN A 959 9.33 0.87 23.41
C GLN A 959 10.05 2.05 24.06
N HIS A 960 11.37 2.09 23.90
CA HIS A 960 12.20 3.22 24.33
C HIS A 960 13.40 3.36 23.40
N VAL A 961 13.96 4.56 23.34
CA VAL A 961 15.20 4.88 22.63
C VAL A 961 16.40 4.40 23.45
N SER A 962 17.28 3.65 22.80
CA SER A 962 18.45 3.00 23.36
C SER A 962 19.64 3.11 22.40
N GLY A 963 20.81 2.60 22.82
CA GLY A 963 22.04 2.70 22.00
C GLY A 963 22.56 4.12 21.85
N ILE A 964 22.13 5.04 22.72
CA ILE A 964 22.43 6.47 22.62
C ILE A 964 23.92 6.76 22.85
N ASP A 965 24.60 7.31 21.84
CA ASP A 965 25.99 7.74 21.87
C ASP A 965 26.13 9.28 21.70
N ASN A 966 27.38 9.77 21.75
CA ASN A 966 27.66 11.20 21.66
C ASN A 966 27.35 11.75 20.25
N GLY A 967 26.43 12.72 20.19
CA GLY A 967 26.04 13.39 18.93
C GLY A 967 24.79 12.80 18.28
N ASP A 968 24.36 11.64 18.75
CA ASP A 968 23.06 11.08 18.39
C ASP A 968 21.95 12.03 18.83
N HIS A 969 20.83 11.97 18.12
CA HIS A 969 19.70 12.85 18.39
C HIS A 969 18.40 12.27 17.90
N ILE A 970 17.34 12.74 18.53
CA ILE A 970 15.97 12.61 18.02
C ILE A 970 15.36 14.01 17.86
N ALA A 971 14.34 14.15 17.00
CA ALA A 971 13.59 15.40 16.88
C ALA A 971 12.07 15.16 16.99
N LEU A 972 11.41 16.06 17.71
CA LEU A 972 9.96 16.16 17.80
C LEU A 972 9.53 17.35 16.95
N ASP A 973 8.71 17.12 15.93
CA ASP A 973 8.32 18.14 14.95
C ASP A 973 6.83 18.02 14.59
N PRO A 974 6.00 19.07 14.76
CA PRO A 974 6.32 20.40 15.31
C PRO A 974 6.14 20.50 16.83
N ILE A 975 6.87 21.42 17.47
CA ILE A 975 6.74 21.78 18.90
C ILE A 975 6.70 23.30 19.08
N ASN A 976 5.76 23.77 19.91
CA ASN A 976 5.69 25.15 20.37
C ASN A 976 5.91 25.21 21.89
N LEU A 977 7.10 25.67 22.29
CA LEU A 977 7.48 25.81 23.70
C LEU A 977 6.93 27.08 24.38
N GLY A 978 6.18 27.91 23.66
CA GLY A 978 5.55 29.10 24.23
C GLY A 978 4.60 28.74 25.37
N GLY A 979 4.90 29.22 26.58
CA GLY A 979 4.11 28.91 27.79
C GLY A 979 4.50 27.62 28.50
N ILE A 980 5.47 26.86 27.98
CA ILE A 980 6.08 25.72 28.66
C ILE A 980 7.21 26.23 29.55
N ASP A 981 7.19 25.85 30.84
CA ASP A 981 8.17 26.27 31.86
C ASP A 981 9.08 25.14 32.33
N LYS A 982 8.74 23.89 32.01
CA LYS A 982 9.49 22.71 32.41
C LYS A 982 9.38 21.58 31.40
N ILE A 983 10.40 20.73 31.40
CA ILE A 983 10.45 19.48 30.65
C ILE A 983 10.91 18.35 31.56
N THR A 984 10.26 17.19 31.46
CA THR A 984 10.55 16.00 32.25
C THR A 984 10.98 14.86 31.34
N PHE A 985 12.14 14.28 31.63
CA PHE A 985 12.64 13.10 30.93
C PHE A 985 12.40 11.86 31.76
N ARG A 986 11.79 10.82 31.18
CA ARG A 986 11.73 9.47 31.74
C ARG A 986 12.85 8.63 31.15
N TYR A 987 13.83 8.26 31.97
CA TYR A 987 15.05 7.63 31.48
C TYR A 987 15.55 6.54 32.44
N ALA A 988 16.44 5.67 31.94
CA ALA A 988 17.13 4.67 32.73
C ALA A 988 18.58 4.53 32.26
N GLY A 989 19.51 4.24 33.16
CA GLY A 989 20.92 4.05 32.78
C GLY A 989 21.84 4.23 33.97
N GLY A 990 22.68 3.23 34.22
CA GLY A 990 23.61 3.25 35.35
C GLY A 990 23.69 1.91 36.07
N SER A 991 24.06 1.99 37.33
CA SER A 991 24.20 0.86 38.25
C SER A 991 23.92 1.36 39.67
N THR A 992 23.71 0.45 40.62
CA THR A 992 23.59 0.81 42.04
C THR A 992 24.77 1.64 42.55
N ALA A 993 25.98 1.44 41.99
CA ALA A 993 27.19 2.16 42.40
C ALA A 993 27.27 3.60 41.87
N THR A 994 26.63 3.89 40.73
CA THR A 994 26.66 5.21 40.10
C THR A 994 25.38 6.01 40.34
N ALA A 995 24.36 5.41 40.94
CA ALA A 995 23.05 6.03 41.10
C ALA A 995 23.14 7.43 41.74
N GLY A 996 22.53 8.42 41.09
CA GLY A 996 22.53 9.81 41.52
C GLY A 996 23.71 10.67 41.04
N THR A 997 24.75 10.09 40.42
CA THR A 997 25.83 10.89 39.80
C THR A 997 25.44 11.34 38.38
N PRO A 998 25.94 12.47 37.86
CA PRO A 998 25.73 12.84 36.46
C PRO A 998 26.14 11.72 35.50
N ARG A 999 25.34 11.47 34.46
CA ARG A 999 25.56 10.38 33.49
C ARG A 999 25.57 10.83 32.04
N GLY A 1000 24.64 11.69 31.64
CA GLY A 1000 24.54 12.19 30.27
C GLY A 1000 23.83 13.54 30.24
N ILE A 1001 23.92 14.23 29.11
CA ILE A 1001 23.31 15.53 28.88
C ILE A 1001 22.37 15.42 27.68
N VAL A 1002 21.20 16.03 27.79
CA VAL A 1002 20.29 16.29 26.68
C VAL A 1002 20.31 17.79 26.40
N GLU A 1003 20.82 18.20 25.24
CA GLU A 1003 20.69 19.57 24.76
C GLU A 1003 19.38 19.71 23.98
N LEU A 1004 18.55 20.69 24.35
CA LEU A 1004 17.35 21.05 23.60
C LEU A 1004 17.73 22.11 22.57
N ARG A 1005 17.60 21.80 21.28
CA ARG A 1005 17.96 22.69 20.19
C ARG A 1005 16.82 22.90 19.21
N LEU A 1006 16.65 24.13 18.74
CA LEU A 1006 15.62 24.46 17.76
C LEU A 1006 16.14 24.26 16.33
N ASP A 1007 15.28 23.69 15.49
CA ASP A 1007 15.34 23.61 14.02
C ASP A 1007 16.50 22.79 13.43
N SER A 1008 17.58 22.53 14.18
CA SER A 1008 18.65 21.60 13.80
C SER A 1008 19.44 21.08 15.00
N PRO A 1009 20.22 19.99 14.87
CA PRO A 1009 21.10 19.49 15.94
C PRO A 1009 22.20 20.48 16.38
N THR A 1010 22.40 21.56 15.63
CA THR A 1010 23.36 22.64 15.93
C THR A 1010 22.69 24.00 16.08
N GLY A 1011 21.35 24.05 16.11
CA GLY A 1011 20.57 25.28 16.18
C GLY A 1011 20.61 25.93 17.56
N GLU A 1012 19.72 26.91 17.76
CA GLU A 1012 19.62 27.66 19.03
C GLU A 1012 19.46 26.71 20.21
N LEU A 1013 20.32 26.84 21.21
CA LEU A 1013 20.26 26.05 22.44
C LEU A 1013 19.24 26.68 23.40
N VAL A 1014 18.14 25.97 23.65
CA VAL A 1014 17.12 26.40 24.61
C VAL A 1014 17.57 26.10 26.04
N THR A 1015 17.99 24.87 26.30
CA THR A 1015 18.49 24.44 27.62
C THR A 1015 19.34 23.18 27.51
N SER A 1016 20.04 22.84 28.59
CA SER A 1016 20.82 21.60 28.72
C SER A 1016 20.42 20.87 30.00
N ALA A 1017 19.87 19.67 29.86
CA ALA A 1017 19.43 18.82 30.94
C ALA A 1017 20.51 17.76 31.25
N THR A 1018 21.15 17.85 32.42
CA THR A 1018 22.09 16.81 32.88
C THR A 1018 21.33 15.73 33.63
N LEU A 1019 21.21 14.54 33.02
CA LEU A 1019 20.57 13.38 33.61
C LEU A 1019 21.54 12.65 34.54
N ASN A 1020 21.06 12.28 35.73
CA ASN A 1020 21.81 11.46 36.68
C ASN A 1020 21.74 9.98 36.30
N ALA A 1021 22.62 9.14 36.83
CA ALA A 1021 22.51 7.70 36.66
C ALA A 1021 21.39 7.16 37.54
N THR A 1022 20.66 6.17 37.03
CA THR A 1022 19.75 5.35 37.83
C THR A 1022 20.46 4.08 38.34
N THR A 1023 19.74 3.25 39.09
CA THR A 1023 20.30 2.02 39.68
C THR A 1023 20.55 0.90 38.67
N GLY A 1024 20.14 1.05 37.40
CA GLY A 1024 20.27 0.05 36.35
C GLY A 1024 19.68 0.53 35.01
N THR A 1025 19.98 -0.18 33.92
CA THR A 1025 19.53 0.14 32.55
C THR A 1025 18.02 -0.02 32.31
N SER A 1026 17.31 -0.65 33.24
CA SER A 1026 15.83 -0.76 33.24
C SER A 1026 15.21 -0.24 34.55
N ALA A 1027 16.00 0.49 35.35
CA ALA A 1027 15.51 1.16 36.55
C ALA A 1027 15.14 2.60 36.19
N TRP A 1028 13.88 2.80 35.83
CA TRP A 1028 13.39 4.04 35.26
C TRP A 1028 13.16 5.13 36.32
N ALA A 1029 13.67 6.33 36.06
CA ALA A 1029 13.49 7.53 36.86
C ALA A 1029 13.01 8.71 36.00
N SER A 1030 12.50 9.75 36.64
CA SER A 1030 12.12 10.99 35.96
C SER A 1030 12.90 12.17 36.53
N GLN A 1031 13.41 13.05 35.67
CA GLN A 1031 14.02 14.32 36.09
C GLN A 1031 13.47 15.49 35.28
N THR A 1032 13.17 16.57 35.99
CA THR A 1032 12.55 17.78 35.44
C THR A 1032 13.55 18.92 35.39
N PHE A 1033 13.55 19.66 34.28
CA PHE A 1033 14.43 20.79 34.03
C PHE A 1033 13.61 22.00 33.58
N PRO A 1034 14.01 23.23 33.94
CA PRO A 1034 13.34 24.43 33.47
C PRO A 1034 13.59 24.64 31.96
N VAL A 1035 12.55 25.10 31.27
CA VAL A 1035 12.58 25.53 29.87
C VAL A 1035 11.96 26.91 29.79
N SER A 1036 12.47 27.76 28.90
CA SER A 1036 11.86 29.04 28.60
C SER A 1036 12.19 29.38 27.16
N GLN A 1037 11.15 29.49 26.32
CA GLN A 1037 11.27 29.91 24.93
C GLN A 1037 10.07 30.78 24.56
N ALA A 1038 10.28 31.70 23.64
CA ALA A 1038 9.18 32.44 23.04
C ALA A 1038 8.23 31.49 22.26
N ALA A 1039 6.97 31.88 22.12
CA ALA A 1039 6.03 31.12 21.30
C ALA A 1039 6.47 31.11 19.84
N GLY A 1040 6.45 29.93 19.22
CA GLY A 1040 6.90 29.70 17.86
C GLY A 1040 6.82 28.22 17.51
N THR A 1041 6.59 27.90 16.24
CA THR A 1041 6.63 26.53 15.73
C THR A 1041 8.07 26.18 15.38
N HIS A 1042 8.59 25.10 15.97
CA HIS A 1042 9.97 24.63 15.76
C HIS A 1042 10.03 23.11 15.68
N ALA A 1043 11.03 22.59 14.97
CA ALA A 1043 11.48 21.22 15.20
C ALA A 1043 12.38 21.20 16.45
N LEU A 1044 12.01 20.45 17.49
CA LEU A 1044 12.77 20.38 18.74
C LEU A 1044 13.71 19.17 18.73
N TYR A 1045 15.01 19.42 18.58
CA TYR A 1045 16.05 18.40 18.64
C TYR A 1045 16.48 18.15 20.09
N LEU A 1046 16.55 16.87 20.46
CA LEU A 1046 17.16 16.37 21.69
C LEU A 1046 18.51 15.77 21.33
N VAL A 1047 19.59 16.53 21.54
CA VAL A 1047 20.96 16.12 21.18
C VAL A 1047 21.67 15.56 22.40
N PHE A 1048 22.15 14.32 22.29
CA PHE A 1048 22.73 13.60 23.40
C PHE A 1048 24.23 13.81 23.50
N LYS A 1049 24.72 14.18 24.70
CA LYS A 1049 26.13 14.48 24.98
C LYS A 1049 26.62 13.76 26.23
N PRO A 1050 27.90 13.35 26.29
CA PRO A 1050 28.49 12.79 27.50
C PRO A 1050 28.74 13.89 28.54
N VAL A 1051 28.75 13.49 29.82
CA VAL A 1051 29.24 14.34 30.91
C VAL A 1051 30.67 13.91 31.31
N SER A 1052 31.47 14.85 31.81
CA SER A 1052 32.81 14.53 32.33
C SER A 1052 32.73 13.48 33.46
N GLY A 1053 33.48 12.38 33.32
CA GLY A 1053 33.46 11.25 34.26
C GLY A 1053 32.28 10.27 34.08
N GLY A 1054 31.37 10.54 33.13
CA GLY A 1054 30.32 9.62 32.71
C GLY A 1054 30.76 8.67 31.58
N PRO A 1055 29.85 7.80 31.11
CA PRO A 1055 30.09 6.98 29.92
C PRO A 1055 30.25 7.85 28.65
N THR A 1056 31.01 7.33 27.68
CA THR A 1056 31.21 7.96 26.36
C THR A 1056 30.35 7.33 25.26
N THR A 1057 29.80 6.15 25.51
CA THR A 1057 28.82 5.43 24.68
C THR A 1057 27.72 4.85 25.58
N SER A 1058 26.55 4.54 25.04
CA SER A 1058 25.38 4.04 25.78
C SER A 1058 25.06 4.94 26.98
N LEU A 1059 24.90 6.23 26.68
CA LEU A 1059 24.75 7.30 27.67
C LEU A 1059 23.58 7.00 28.61
N PHE A 1060 22.40 6.67 28.10
CA PHE A 1060 21.23 6.22 28.85
C PHE A 1060 20.18 5.70 27.86
N ASN A 1061 19.05 5.24 28.39
CA ASN A 1061 17.83 4.87 27.67
C ASN A 1061 16.76 5.94 27.94
N LEU A 1062 16.01 6.35 26.92
CA LEU A 1062 14.97 7.38 27.01
C LEU A 1062 13.62 6.79 26.60
N ASN A 1063 12.63 6.83 27.50
CA ASN A 1063 11.28 6.30 27.25
C ASN A 1063 10.38 7.40 26.68
N TRP A 1064 10.15 8.47 27.45
CA TRP A 1064 9.31 9.58 27.01
C TRP A 1064 9.80 10.91 27.57
N VAL A 1065 9.27 11.96 26.97
CA VAL A 1065 9.51 13.36 27.32
C VAL A 1065 8.16 14.03 27.56
N GLU A 1066 8.03 14.74 28.67
CA GLU A 1066 6.79 15.42 29.05
C GLU A 1066 7.04 16.91 29.24
N PHE A 1067 6.22 17.72 28.59
CA PHE A 1067 6.26 19.17 28.67
C PHE A 1067 5.25 19.64 29.71
N GLY A 1068 5.56 20.72 30.43
CA GLY A 1068 4.63 21.30 31.40
C GLY A 1068 4.69 22.81 31.43
N GLY A 1069 3.57 23.43 31.80
CA GLY A 1069 3.41 24.87 31.92
C GLY A 1069 2.54 25.27 33.11
N PRO A 1070 2.26 26.58 33.28
CA PRO A 1070 1.53 27.10 34.45
C PRO A 1070 0.11 26.55 34.64
N THR A 1071 -0.48 25.98 33.58
CA THR A 1071 -1.84 25.42 33.54
C THR A 1071 -1.89 23.92 33.22
N SER A 1072 -0.73 23.24 33.14
CA SER A 1072 -0.61 21.79 32.85
C SER A 1072 -0.75 20.92 34.09
#